data_AF-A0A3P8VFZ1-F1
#
_entry.id   AF-A0A3P8VFZ1-F1
#
_cell.length_a   1.000
_cell.length_b   1.000
_cell.length_c   1.000
_cell.angle_alpha   90.00
_cell.angle_beta   90.00
_cell.angle_gamma   90.00
#
_symmetry.space_group_name_H-M   'P 1'
#
loop_
_entity.id
_entity.type
_entity.pdbx_description
1 polymer ?
#
loop_
_entity_poly.entity_id
_entity_poly.type
_entity_poly.pdbx_seq_one_letter_code
_entity_poly.pdbx_strand_id
1 'polypeptide(L)'
;MEKHSMAKKGKKKDSENQSLELVETVGKTPETAVLLLRSPEEDILIKACEATHAFAEKGDEDKFFLLELGALEPLCQLITHTNKLIKRYAFMALGSMVINDEVKTVLKNIDIIQSLIDNLSPEEEPVVHEHATLCLACLSVDFVHKVQIFAKDGLPPLIELLTSTDPDVQKNSLEVIFNLLEHYPCRTTAHALGVITALLELLNSEYPVIQQLTLETLQSVTTDRDSRDQFREEQGFEKIMDILNDSELNDLHAEALNIVSNCLIDTESVLLIHKDGGLIRLLNFLLVPSEPEIQSNAIKCIARVAQMSENRQLLHEQNVEKILVELLSEEDINIKTSACQAVTAMSFLRASIERIRELGAVPAVVEALHSESPELIMLATELLSNITYNNHLGIWAVFQAGGHRLLVQQLSASCPRTVANTTSIIGNMAQKLGIRNSLLAHGAMRALVEPLKSRDTVILVNVTLCVSLLACDLDARAELQSAGGLPPLVSLLRSNHREVLHNTCMAVTACARDESLAVEMCRYGALEILQEINLSFNRQSAVSKQAMVSLLNTNLSVKYSLLGHLESTDVIGDDFYDAGKARAGQRVLTLAELYKEPVGQYRPVLLINTSPEQKNDSQSESPEQKPWKMVEDAVLQSLIRKVKESILLKEDQHEQYTALARLVSEAMGGEVEREKLHEFTWVLHISELKSQLQSNVIPIGFIKKGIYCHRALLFKFLADSIGLSCTLVSGDYNRAWNEVLLFNQKPSIIPDECYLPPTRYIIDLMHQPGHLLENNSPAAVKYQTI
;
A
#
# COMPACT_ATOMS: atom_id res chain seq x y z
N MET A 1 -31.52 -119.41 39.88
CA MET A 1 -31.41 -120.25 38.66
C MET A 1 -30.38 -119.57 37.76
N GLU A 2 -29.32 -120.31 37.47
CA GLU A 2 -28.21 -120.20 36.47
C GLU A 2 -27.83 -118.86 35.81
N LYS A 3 -26.61 -118.63 35.29
CA LYS A 3 -25.19 -118.80 35.68
C LYS A 3 -24.37 -118.24 34.49
N HIS A 4 -23.30 -117.49 34.77
CA HIS A 4 -22.10 -117.17 33.95
C HIS A 4 -22.17 -116.39 32.62
N SER A 5 -21.31 -115.35 32.53
CA SER A 5 -20.19 -115.27 31.54
C SER A 5 -19.15 -114.17 31.91
N MET A 6 -17.85 -114.48 31.73
CA MET A 6 -16.59 -113.73 31.97
C MET A 6 -16.16 -112.95 30.70
N ALA A 7 -15.14 -112.09 30.57
CA ALA A 7 -14.28 -111.20 31.38
C ALA A 7 -13.24 -110.56 30.40
N LYS A 8 -12.87 -109.27 30.54
CA LYS A 8 -11.48 -108.73 30.64
C LYS A 8 -11.44 -107.20 30.55
N LYS A 9 -10.78 -106.59 31.54
CA LYS A 9 -10.46 -105.15 31.70
C LYS A 9 -9.03 -104.87 31.23
N GLY A 10 -8.81 -103.71 30.60
CA GLY A 10 -7.52 -103.08 30.33
C GLY A 10 -7.60 -101.58 30.64
N LYS A 11 -6.56 -101.05 31.30
CA LYS A 11 -6.41 -99.70 31.86
C LYS A 11 -6.54 -98.57 30.82
N LYS A 12 -7.14 -97.44 31.20
CA LYS A 12 -6.88 -96.11 30.62
C LYS A 12 -6.57 -95.12 31.74
N LYS A 13 -5.49 -94.37 31.53
CA LYS A 13 -4.82 -93.41 32.42
C LYS A 13 -5.37 -92.01 32.18
N ASP A 14 -5.27 -91.18 33.21
CA ASP A 14 -5.77 -89.81 33.37
C ASP A 14 -5.28 -88.79 32.32
N SER A 15 -6.13 -87.80 32.01
CA SER A 15 -5.77 -86.57 31.29
C SER A 15 -6.58 -85.36 31.80
N GLU A 16 -6.55 -85.13 33.12
CA GLU A 16 -6.99 -83.89 33.76
C GLU A 16 -5.75 -83.26 34.44
N ASN A 17 -5.17 -82.19 33.85
CA ASN A 17 -4.47 -81.10 34.57
C ASN A 17 -3.70 -80.06 33.71
N GLN A 18 -3.65 -80.13 32.38
CA GLN A 18 -2.82 -79.17 31.60
C GLN A 18 -3.46 -77.80 31.33
N SER A 19 -4.78 -77.66 31.40
CA SER A 19 -5.47 -76.40 31.08
C SER A 19 -5.51 -75.37 32.23
N LEU A 20 -5.33 -75.80 33.48
CA LEU A 20 -5.34 -74.90 34.65
C LEU A 20 -3.98 -74.23 34.92
N GLU A 21 -2.85 -74.87 34.58
CA GLU A 21 -1.50 -74.31 34.81
C GLU A 21 -1.12 -73.19 33.83
N LEU A 22 -1.50 -73.28 32.55
CA LEU A 22 -1.24 -72.24 31.55
C LEU A 22 -1.87 -70.89 31.94
N VAL A 23 -3.05 -70.94 32.54
CA VAL A 23 -3.88 -69.80 32.95
C VAL A 23 -3.29 -68.97 34.10
N GLU A 24 -2.38 -69.55 34.92
CA GLU A 24 -1.60 -68.82 35.94
C GLU A 24 -0.30 -68.22 35.40
N THR A 25 0.18 -68.66 34.23
CA THR A 25 1.45 -68.20 33.65
C THR A 25 1.34 -66.96 32.75
N VAL A 26 0.15 -66.69 32.20
CA VAL A 26 -0.11 -65.57 31.27
C VAL A 26 0.24 -64.19 31.84
N GLY A 27 0.13 -64.00 33.16
CA GLY A 27 0.33 -62.69 33.81
C GLY A 27 1.73 -62.43 34.40
N LYS A 28 2.72 -63.31 34.21
CA LYS A 28 4.01 -63.20 34.94
C LYS A 28 5.08 -62.37 34.24
N THR A 29 5.09 -62.29 32.92
CA THR A 29 6.09 -61.53 32.14
C THR A 29 5.45 -60.89 30.90
N PRO A 30 5.87 -59.67 30.52
CA PRO A 30 5.33 -58.96 29.35
C PRO A 30 5.56 -59.72 28.04
N GLU A 31 6.67 -60.44 27.89
CA GLU A 31 6.97 -61.25 26.70
C GLU A 31 5.94 -62.37 26.51
N THR A 32 5.54 -63.02 27.61
CA THR A 32 4.54 -64.08 27.57
C THR A 32 3.16 -63.51 27.26
N ALA A 33 2.81 -62.35 27.83
CA ALA A 33 1.55 -61.68 27.54
C ALA A 33 1.44 -61.30 26.05
N VAL A 34 2.47 -60.68 25.47
CA VAL A 34 2.48 -60.27 24.06
C VAL A 34 2.43 -61.47 23.10
N LEU A 35 3.15 -62.55 23.40
CA LEU A 35 3.11 -63.77 22.60
C LEU A 35 1.71 -64.40 22.56
N LEU A 36 0.99 -64.36 23.68
CA LEU A 36 -0.34 -64.96 23.82
C LEU A 36 -1.47 -64.13 23.19
N LEU A 37 -1.22 -62.88 22.76
CA LEU A 37 -2.17 -62.07 21.99
C LEU A 37 -2.49 -62.69 20.61
N ARG A 38 -1.71 -63.67 20.14
CA ARG A 38 -1.97 -64.39 18.88
C ARG A 38 -2.61 -65.77 19.12
N SER A 39 -3.06 -66.06 20.33
CA SER A 39 -3.70 -67.33 20.68
C SER A 39 -5.05 -67.50 19.97
N PRO A 40 -5.43 -68.71 19.52
CA PRO A 40 -6.77 -68.99 19.00
C PRO A 40 -7.83 -69.17 20.10
N GLU A 41 -7.42 -69.28 21.37
CA GLU A 41 -8.33 -69.51 22.51
C GLU A 41 -8.78 -68.19 23.15
N GLU A 42 -10.09 -67.95 23.19
CA GLU A 42 -10.66 -66.69 23.69
C GLU A 42 -10.30 -66.40 25.15
N ASP A 43 -10.33 -67.42 26.03
CA ASP A 43 -9.98 -67.26 27.45
C ASP A 43 -8.51 -66.83 27.64
N ILE A 44 -7.62 -67.29 26.77
CA ILE A 44 -6.21 -66.91 26.77
C ILE A 44 -6.05 -65.48 26.25
N LEU A 45 -6.76 -65.12 25.18
CA LEU A 45 -6.73 -63.75 24.63
C LEU A 45 -7.20 -62.72 25.65
N ILE A 46 -8.29 -62.99 26.38
CA ILE A 46 -8.78 -62.11 27.44
C ILE A 46 -7.67 -61.83 28.47
N LYS A 47 -7.04 -62.90 29.00
CA LYS A 47 -5.97 -62.76 29.99
C LYS A 47 -4.70 -62.11 29.44
N ALA A 48 -4.38 -62.36 28.16
CA ALA A 48 -3.24 -61.74 27.50
C ALA A 48 -3.45 -60.23 27.33
N CYS A 49 -4.63 -59.80 26.87
CA CYS A 49 -4.97 -58.38 26.77
C CYS A 49 -5.00 -57.71 28.15
N GLU A 50 -5.61 -58.34 29.15
CA GLU A 50 -5.66 -57.85 30.53
C GLU A 50 -4.25 -57.68 31.12
N ALA A 51 -3.38 -58.69 30.96
CA ALA A 51 -2.00 -58.62 31.40
C ALA A 51 -1.23 -57.51 30.67
N THR A 52 -1.41 -57.39 29.34
CA THR A 52 -0.76 -56.35 28.51
C THR A 52 -1.16 -54.95 28.96
N HIS A 53 -2.44 -54.72 29.22
CA HIS A 53 -2.94 -53.46 29.79
C HIS A 53 -2.31 -53.19 31.17
N ALA A 54 -2.31 -54.17 32.07
CA ALA A 54 -1.71 -54.02 33.40
C ALA A 54 -0.19 -53.75 33.37
N PHE A 55 0.53 -54.18 32.32
CA PHE A 55 1.92 -53.77 32.09
C PHE A 55 2.00 -52.33 31.56
N ALA A 56 1.14 -51.95 30.60
CA ALA A 56 1.12 -50.60 30.03
C ALA A 56 0.78 -49.51 31.07
N GLU A 57 0.00 -49.81 32.11
CA GLU A 57 -0.32 -48.87 33.19
C GLU A 57 0.86 -48.55 34.14
N LYS A 58 1.92 -49.36 34.15
CA LYS A 58 3.01 -49.19 35.12
C LYS A 58 3.88 -47.97 34.85
N GLY A 59 4.07 -47.60 33.59
CA GLY A 59 4.89 -46.46 33.21
C GLY A 59 5.25 -46.44 31.72
N ASP A 60 5.88 -45.36 31.29
CA ASP A 60 6.23 -45.17 29.88
C ASP A 60 7.32 -46.13 29.39
N GLU A 61 8.25 -46.55 30.26
CA GLU A 61 9.25 -47.58 29.91
C GLU A 61 8.59 -48.91 29.58
N ASP A 62 7.54 -49.31 30.31
CA ASP A 62 6.79 -50.54 30.05
C ASP A 62 5.98 -50.44 28.74
N LYS A 63 5.39 -49.27 28.44
CA LYS A 63 4.69 -49.03 27.15
C LYS A 63 5.65 -49.17 25.96
N PHE A 64 6.83 -48.57 26.08
CA PHE A 64 7.87 -48.69 25.07
C PHE A 64 8.37 -50.14 24.95
N PHE A 65 8.56 -50.84 26.06
CA PHE A 65 8.97 -52.24 26.04
C PHE A 65 7.92 -53.14 25.38
N LEU A 66 6.63 -52.96 25.66
CA LEU A 66 5.53 -53.65 24.97
C LEU A 66 5.52 -53.35 23.46
N LEU A 67 5.86 -52.13 23.06
CA LEU A 67 6.02 -51.77 21.65
C LEU A 67 7.18 -52.54 21.00
N GLU A 68 8.35 -52.60 21.63
CA GLU A 68 9.51 -53.37 21.14
C GLU A 68 9.21 -54.87 21.01
N LEU A 69 8.37 -55.41 21.91
CA LEU A 69 7.90 -56.79 21.85
C LEU A 69 6.87 -57.04 20.73
N GLY A 70 6.40 -55.99 20.06
CA GLY A 70 5.47 -56.10 18.94
C GLY A 70 4.01 -56.28 19.35
N ALA A 71 3.61 -55.75 20.52
CA ALA A 71 2.23 -55.86 21.03
C ALA A 71 1.19 -55.11 20.18
N LEU A 72 1.61 -54.04 19.50
CA LEU A 72 0.70 -53.09 18.85
C LEU A 72 -0.11 -53.72 17.71
N GLU A 73 0.52 -54.49 16.81
CA GLU A 73 -0.16 -55.11 15.66
C GLU A 73 -1.22 -56.15 16.10
N PRO A 74 -0.94 -57.11 17.01
CA PRO A 74 -1.97 -57.99 17.56
C PRO A 74 -3.14 -57.24 18.22
N LEU A 75 -2.86 -56.21 19.02
CA LEU A 75 -3.91 -55.42 19.68
C LEU A 75 -4.82 -54.74 18.65
N CYS A 76 -4.26 -54.17 17.58
CA CYS A 76 -5.02 -53.55 16.49
C CYS A 76 -5.93 -54.55 15.75
N GLN A 77 -5.60 -55.84 15.74
CA GLN A 77 -6.46 -56.89 15.18
C GLN A 77 -7.58 -57.27 16.16
N LEU A 78 -7.25 -57.35 17.45
CA LEU A 78 -8.16 -57.81 18.51
C LEU A 78 -9.27 -56.79 18.84
N ILE A 79 -9.10 -55.50 18.54
CA ILE A 79 -10.19 -54.51 18.70
C ILE A 79 -11.40 -54.76 17.79
N THR A 80 -11.25 -55.57 16.73
CA THR A 80 -12.37 -55.99 15.87
C THR A 80 -12.95 -57.36 16.25
N HIS A 81 -12.53 -57.94 17.38
CA HIS A 81 -12.98 -59.26 17.80
C HIS A 81 -14.48 -59.26 18.18
N THR A 82 -15.16 -60.37 17.90
CA THR A 82 -16.61 -60.53 18.17
C THR A 82 -16.94 -60.65 19.65
N ASN A 83 -16.03 -61.23 20.44
CA ASN A 83 -16.13 -61.30 21.90
C ASN A 83 -15.89 -59.93 22.54
N LYS A 84 -16.91 -59.41 23.23
CA LYS A 84 -16.88 -58.10 23.91
C LYS A 84 -15.77 -57.96 24.95
N LEU A 85 -15.43 -59.03 25.68
CA LEU A 85 -14.39 -58.97 26.70
C LEU A 85 -12.99 -58.84 26.08
N ILE A 86 -12.72 -59.55 24.99
CA ILE A 86 -11.46 -59.43 24.25
C ILE A 86 -11.34 -58.02 23.70
N LYS A 87 -12.39 -57.54 23.04
CA LYS A 87 -12.46 -56.18 22.49
C LYS A 87 -12.17 -55.13 23.58
N ARG A 88 -12.87 -55.20 24.71
CA ARG A 88 -12.69 -54.30 25.86
C ARG A 88 -11.24 -54.26 26.34
N TYR A 89 -10.64 -55.40 26.68
CA TYR A 89 -9.27 -55.42 27.17
C TYR A 89 -8.23 -55.05 26.10
N ALA A 90 -8.51 -55.36 24.82
CA ALA A 90 -7.65 -54.92 23.72
C ALA A 90 -7.66 -53.40 23.58
N PHE A 91 -8.83 -52.75 23.67
CA PHE A 91 -8.94 -51.29 23.69
C PHE A 91 -8.25 -50.68 24.90
N MET A 92 -8.45 -51.24 26.10
CA MET A 92 -7.78 -50.79 27.32
C MET A 92 -6.25 -50.84 27.16
N ALA A 93 -5.70 -51.97 26.71
CA ALA A 93 -4.27 -52.10 26.46
C ALA A 93 -3.77 -51.10 25.39
N LEU A 94 -4.49 -50.99 24.26
CA LEU A 94 -4.12 -50.11 23.16
C LEU A 94 -4.11 -48.63 23.58
N GLY A 95 -5.16 -48.16 24.26
CA GLY A 95 -5.26 -46.77 24.70
C GLY A 95 -4.24 -46.43 25.77
N SER A 96 -3.96 -47.32 26.73
CA SER A 96 -2.87 -47.12 27.71
C SER A 96 -1.50 -47.01 27.02
N MET A 97 -1.26 -47.80 25.99
CA MET A 97 -0.01 -47.74 25.21
C MET A 97 0.09 -46.45 24.39
N VAL A 98 -1.01 -45.98 23.78
CA VAL A 98 -1.04 -44.81 22.88
C VAL A 98 -0.60 -43.50 23.53
N ILE A 99 -0.62 -43.42 24.86
CA ILE A 99 -0.16 -42.24 25.60
C ILE A 99 1.34 -41.94 25.32
N ASN A 100 2.15 -42.98 25.07
CA ASN A 100 3.58 -42.87 24.76
C ASN A 100 3.86 -42.43 23.31
N ASP A 101 4.75 -41.45 23.11
CA ASP A 101 4.99 -40.81 21.80
C ASP A 101 5.59 -41.73 20.73
N GLU A 102 6.42 -42.71 21.12
CA GLU A 102 6.93 -43.72 20.20
C GLU A 102 5.79 -44.62 19.69
N VAL A 103 4.88 -45.03 20.58
CA VAL A 103 3.67 -45.79 20.19
C VAL A 103 2.80 -44.97 19.23
N LYS A 104 2.56 -43.67 19.51
CA LYS A 104 1.82 -42.78 18.60
C LYS A 104 2.42 -42.77 17.20
N THR A 105 3.75 -42.72 17.12
CA THR A 105 4.50 -42.68 15.86
C THR A 105 4.33 -43.97 15.06
N VAL A 106 4.34 -45.13 15.72
CA VAL A 106 4.12 -46.41 15.05
C VAL A 106 2.66 -46.58 14.66
N LEU A 107 1.71 -46.19 15.51
CA LEU A 107 0.27 -46.31 15.26
C LEU A 107 -0.17 -45.53 14.00
N LYS A 108 0.45 -44.38 13.73
CA LYS A 108 0.22 -43.59 12.50
C LYS A 108 0.51 -44.35 11.20
N ASN A 109 1.26 -45.45 11.25
CA ASN A 109 1.56 -46.28 10.09
C ASN A 109 0.63 -47.50 9.95
N ILE A 110 -0.33 -47.66 10.87
CA ILE A 110 -1.29 -48.77 10.90
C ILE A 110 -2.65 -48.25 10.41
N ASP A 111 -3.27 -48.94 9.44
CA ASP A 111 -4.64 -48.62 8.98
C ASP A 111 -5.67 -49.12 10.00
N ILE A 112 -5.89 -48.33 11.04
CA ILE A 112 -6.78 -48.66 12.16
C ILE A 112 -8.03 -47.77 12.23
N ILE A 113 -8.04 -46.63 11.53
CA ILE A 113 -9.07 -45.59 11.70
C ILE A 113 -10.49 -46.12 11.52
N GLN A 114 -10.74 -46.97 10.51
CA GLN A 114 -12.09 -47.50 10.28
C GLN A 114 -12.54 -48.36 11.46
N SER A 115 -11.65 -49.23 11.95
CA SER A 115 -11.91 -50.08 13.11
C SER A 115 -12.15 -49.26 14.38
N LEU A 116 -11.50 -48.11 14.54
CA LEU A 116 -11.80 -47.20 15.66
C LEU A 116 -13.20 -46.58 15.51
N ILE A 117 -13.55 -46.07 14.33
CA ILE A 117 -14.85 -45.43 14.05
C ILE A 117 -16.01 -46.43 14.20
N ASP A 118 -15.87 -47.66 13.70
CA ASP A 118 -16.90 -48.70 13.78
C ASP A 118 -17.25 -49.04 15.25
N ASN A 119 -16.29 -48.89 16.17
CA ASN A 119 -16.47 -49.13 17.60
C ASN A 119 -16.93 -47.89 18.39
N LEU A 120 -17.24 -46.77 17.71
CA LEU A 120 -17.90 -45.60 18.32
C LEU A 120 -19.44 -45.73 18.34
N SER A 121 -19.98 -46.86 17.89
CA SER A 121 -21.44 -47.07 17.88
C SER A 121 -22.04 -47.02 19.29
N PRO A 122 -23.28 -46.56 19.46
CA PRO A 122 -23.92 -46.45 20.78
C PRO A 122 -24.18 -47.80 21.48
N GLU A 123 -23.97 -48.93 20.79
CA GLU A 123 -24.12 -50.29 21.34
C GLU A 123 -22.90 -50.78 22.12
N GLU A 124 -21.76 -50.10 21.97
CA GLU A 124 -20.49 -50.46 22.62
C GLU A 124 -20.39 -49.92 24.06
N GLU A 125 -19.48 -50.51 24.85
CA GLU A 125 -19.28 -50.10 26.25
C GLU A 125 -18.56 -48.74 26.35
N PRO A 126 -18.85 -47.90 27.36
CA PRO A 126 -18.17 -46.60 27.54
C PRO A 126 -16.63 -46.70 27.55
N VAL A 127 -16.09 -47.77 28.15
CA VAL A 127 -14.64 -48.04 28.16
C VAL A 127 -14.06 -48.22 26.76
N VAL A 128 -14.84 -48.83 25.85
CA VAL A 128 -14.44 -48.96 24.43
C VAL A 128 -14.45 -47.60 23.76
N HIS A 129 -15.48 -46.78 24.00
CA HIS A 129 -15.54 -45.40 23.49
C HIS A 129 -14.37 -44.56 23.98
N GLU A 130 -14.03 -44.64 25.27
CA GLU A 130 -12.95 -43.88 25.90
C GLU A 130 -11.61 -44.13 25.19
N HIS A 131 -11.26 -45.40 25.03
CA HIS A 131 -9.97 -45.78 24.46
C HIS A 131 -9.96 -45.67 22.92
N ALA A 132 -11.10 -45.89 22.26
CA ALA A 132 -11.23 -45.66 20.82
C ALA A 132 -11.08 -44.18 20.47
N THR A 133 -11.77 -43.30 21.20
CA THR A 133 -11.67 -41.84 21.03
C THR A 133 -10.29 -41.32 21.43
N LEU A 134 -9.64 -41.88 22.46
CA LEU A 134 -8.25 -41.54 22.81
C LEU A 134 -7.28 -41.84 21.66
N CYS A 135 -7.42 -43.02 21.03
CA CYS A 135 -6.62 -43.37 19.85
C CYS A 135 -6.88 -42.42 18.68
N LEU A 136 -8.15 -42.09 18.42
CA LEU A 136 -8.51 -41.11 17.39
C LEU A 136 -7.98 -39.71 17.71
N ALA A 137 -8.00 -39.26 18.97
CA ALA A 137 -7.50 -37.95 19.37
C ALA A 137 -6.01 -37.85 19.05
N CYS A 138 -5.23 -38.87 19.43
CA CYS A 138 -3.82 -39.00 19.08
C CYS A 138 -3.57 -38.94 17.56
N LEU A 139 -4.32 -39.73 16.77
CA LEU A 139 -4.16 -39.76 15.32
C LEU A 139 -4.58 -38.45 14.67
N SER A 140 -5.64 -37.83 15.19
CA SER A 140 -6.23 -36.60 14.66
C SER A 140 -5.31 -35.41 14.75
N VAL A 141 -4.17 -35.45 15.44
CA VAL A 141 -3.19 -34.34 15.40
C VAL A 141 -2.54 -34.22 14.00
N ASP A 142 -2.39 -35.33 13.27
CA ASP A 142 -1.72 -35.38 11.97
C ASP A 142 -2.69 -35.10 10.79
N PHE A 143 -2.26 -34.27 9.84
CA PHE A 143 -3.11 -33.86 8.72
C PHE A 143 -3.64 -35.02 7.87
N VAL A 144 -2.84 -36.07 7.63
CA VAL A 144 -3.26 -37.21 6.80
C VAL A 144 -4.41 -37.95 7.49
N HIS A 145 -4.28 -38.15 8.80
CA HIS A 145 -5.25 -38.87 9.61
C HIS A 145 -6.52 -38.05 9.83
N LYS A 146 -6.43 -36.72 10.01
CA LYS A 146 -7.61 -35.82 10.02
C LYS A 146 -8.48 -36.04 8.79
N VAL A 147 -7.86 -36.04 7.60
CA VAL A 147 -8.57 -36.24 6.33
C VAL A 147 -9.16 -37.66 6.24
N GLN A 148 -8.45 -38.68 6.72
CA GLN A 148 -8.94 -40.05 6.72
C GLN A 148 -10.12 -40.27 7.68
N ILE A 149 -10.07 -39.72 8.90
CA ILE A 149 -11.16 -39.78 9.87
C ILE A 149 -12.41 -39.13 9.28
N PHE A 150 -12.25 -37.97 8.65
CA PHE A 150 -13.35 -37.29 7.99
C PHE A 150 -13.91 -38.07 6.78
N ALA A 151 -13.03 -38.61 5.92
CA ALA A 151 -13.43 -39.37 4.73
C ALA A 151 -14.12 -40.71 5.05
N LYS A 152 -13.92 -41.24 6.27
CA LYS A 152 -14.53 -42.47 6.79
C LYS A 152 -15.79 -42.19 7.64
N ASP A 153 -16.41 -41.01 7.48
CA ASP A 153 -17.60 -40.58 8.22
C ASP A 153 -17.46 -40.67 9.75
N GLY A 154 -16.28 -40.32 10.28
CA GLY A 154 -16.03 -40.33 11.73
C GLY A 154 -16.72 -39.20 12.51
N LEU A 155 -17.16 -38.13 11.84
CA LEU A 155 -17.68 -36.94 12.51
C LEU A 155 -19.06 -37.13 13.19
N PRO A 156 -20.08 -37.76 12.57
CA PRO A 156 -21.36 -38.04 13.23
C PRO A 156 -21.27 -38.79 14.56
N PRO A 157 -20.56 -39.94 14.67
CA PRO A 157 -20.48 -40.65 15.94
C PRO A 157 -19.72 -39.85 17.02
N LEU A 158 -18.72 -39.06 16.63
CA LEU A 158 -18.01 -38.20 17.58
C LEU A 158 -18.91 -37.10 18.16
N ILE A 159 -19.78 -36.51 17.35
CA ILE A 159 -20.74 -35.49 17.81
C ILE A 159 -21.77 -36.12 18.77
N GLU A 160 -22.25 -37.32 18.47
CA GLU A 160 -23.16 -38.06 19.35
C GLU A 160 -22.52 -38.33 20.73
N LEU A 161 -21.25 -38.74 20.75
CA LEU A 161 -20.49 -39.02 21.97
C LEU A 161 -20.20 -37.79 22.85
N LEU A 162 -20.43 -36.57 22.37
CA LEU A 162 -20.40 -35.36 23.22
C LEU A 162 -21.47 -35.40 24.31
N THR A 163 -22.56 -36.16 24.10
CA THR A 163 -23.63 -36.34 25.10
C THR A 163 -23.39 -37.49 26.07
N SER A 164 -22.22 -38.14 25.98
CA SER A 164 -21.83 -39.23 26.89
C SER A 164 -21.80 -38.77 28.35
N THR A 165 -22.13 -39.68 29.26
CA THR A 165 -22.00 -39.45 30.71
C THR A 165 -20.55 -39.60 31.20
N ASP A 166 -19.66 -40.12 30.35
CA ASP A 166 -18.25 -40.36 30.67
C ASP A 166 -17.40 -39.14 30.24
N PRO A 167 -16.73 -38.45 31.19
CA PRO A 167 -16.00 -37.24 30.89
C PRO A 167 -14.78 -37.46 29.99
N ASP A 168 -14.13 -38.63 30.07
CA ASP A 168 -12.97 -38.94 29.23
C ASP A 168 -13.41 -39.18 27.79
N VAL A 169 -14.56 -39.84 27.59
CA VAL A 169 -15.19 -39.98 26.27
C VAL A 169 -15.55 -38.61 25.69
N GLN A 170 -16.20 -37.74 26.48
CA GLN A 170 -16.55 -36.39 26.04
C GLN A 170 -15.31 -35.58 25.65
N LYS A 171 -14.30 -35.54 26.52
CA LYS A 171 -13.06 -34.78 26.34
C LYS A 171 -12.29 -35.27 25.10
N ASN A 172 -12.13 -36.58 24.93
CA ASN A 172 -11.43 -37.14 23.77
C ASN A 172 -12.22 -36.93 22.48
N SER A 173 -13.54 -37.09 22.49
CA SER A 173 -14.38 -36.84 21.30
C SER A 173 -14.31 -35.38 20.87
N LEU A 174 -14.35 -34.46 21.82
CA LEU A 174 -14.21 -33.04 21.60
C LEU A 174 -12.82 -32.68 21.05
N GLU A 175 -11.75 -33.30 21.56
CA GLU A 175 -10.37 -33.10 21.07
C GLU A 175 -10.23 -33.53 19.60
N VAL A 176 -10.84 -34.67 19.23
CA VAL A 176 -10.88 -35.11 17.83
C VAL A 176 -11.63 -34.10 16.97
N ILE A 177 -12.81 -33.64 17.41
CA ILE A 177 -13.62 -32.66 16.67
C ILE A 177 -12.85 -31.35 16.49
N PHE A 178 -12.24 -30.82 17.54
CA PHE A 178 -11.39 -29.63 17.50
C PHE A 178 -10.31 -29.76 16.41
N ASN A 179 -9.57 -30.86 16.42
CA ASN A 179 -8.52 -31.15 15.45
C ASN A 179 -9.06 -31.29 14.01
N LEU A 180 -10.22 -31.90 13.83
CA LEU A 180 -10.86 -32.05 12.52
C LEU A 180 -11.35 -30.73 11.95
N LEU A 181 -11.81 -29.81 12.81
CA LEU A 181 -12.33 -28.50 12.40
C LEU A 181 -11.25 -27.56 11.86
N GLU A 182 -9.96 -27.85 12.06
CA GLU A 182 -8.88 -27.16 11.35
C GLU A 182 -8.93 -27.40 9.83
N HIS A 183 -9.52 -28.52 9.39
CA HIS A 183 -9.71 -28.83 7.97
C HIS A 183 -11.03 -28.24 7.47
N TYR A 184 -10.95 -27.26 6.56
CA TYR A 184 -12.10 -26.47 6.11
C TYR A 184 -13.35 -27.28 5.69
N PRO A 185 -13.25 -28.36 4.89
CA PRO A 185 -14.41 -29.20 4.55
C PRO A 185 -15.16 -29.81 5.74
N CYS A 186 -14.48 -30.06 6.86
CA CYS A 186 -15.10 -30.63 8.06
C CYS A 186 -16.08 -29.65 8.69
N ARG A 187 -15.82 -28.33 8.61
CA ARG A 187 -16.63 -27.29 9.24
C ARG A 187 -18.04 -27.25 8.68
N THR A 188 -18.19 -27.37 7.36
CA THR A 188 -19.49 -27.39 6.68
C THR A 188 -20.32 -28.60 7.08
N THR A 189 -19.70 -29.78 7.16
CA THR A 189 -20.38 -31.00 7.62
C THR A 189 -20.71 -30.94 9.11
N ALA A 190 -19.80 -30.44 9.94
CA ALA A 190 -20.02 -30.27 11.38
C ALA A 190 -21.21 -29.34 11.65
N HIS A 191 -21.29 -28.24 10.90
CA HIS A 191 -22.43 -27.33 10.93
C HIS A 191 -23.75 -28.05 10.58
N ALA A 192 -23.78 -28.83 9.49
CA ALA A 192 -24.97 -29.60 9.11
C ALA A 192 -25.39 -30.66 10.14
N LEU A 193 -24.45 -31.12 10.97
CA LEU A 193 -24.68 -32.11 12.04
C LEU A 193 -25.04 -31.47 13.39
N GLY A 194 -25.14 -30.15 13.50
CA GLY A 194 -25.52 -29.49 14.75
C GLY A 194 -24.42 -29.41 15.81
N VAL A 195 -23.14 -29.37 15.39
CA VAL A 195 -22.01 -29.33 16.32
C VAL A 195 -22.09 -28.16 17.32
N ILE A 196 -22.61 -27.00 16.90
CA ILE A 196 -22.68 -25.81 17.76
C ILE A 196 -23.64 -26.02 18.93
N THR A 197 -24.79 -26.65 18.68
CA THR A 197 -25.75 -26.99 19.74
C THR A 197 -25.11 -27.88 20.80
N ALA A 198 -24.39 -28.93 20.37
CA ALA A 198 -23.68 -29.83 21.28
C ALA A 198 -22.56 -29.11 22.07
N LEU A 199 -21.77 -28.25 21.42
CA LEU A 199 -20.74 -27.46 22.09
C LEU A 199 -21.35 -26.50 23.13
N LEU A 200 -22.45 -25.83 22.80
CA LEU A 200 -23.13 -24.92 23.72
C LEU A 200 -23.74 -25.64 24.93
N GLU A 201 -24.01 -26.94 24.86
CA GLU A 201 -24.43 -27.75 26.01
C GLU A 201 -23.25 -28.11 26.92
N LEU A 202 -22.08 -28.42 26.33
CA LEU A 202 -20.86 -28.77 27.07
C LEU A 202 -20.27 -27.62 27.90
N LEU A 203 -20.66 -26.37 27.64
CA LEU A 203 -20.31 -25.23 28.49
C LEU A 203 -20.78 -25.40 29.94
N ASN A 204 -21.85 -26.18 30.17
CA ASN A 204 -22.37 -26.48 31.51
C ASN A 204 -21.68 -27.68 32.19
N SER A 205 -20.61 -28.22 31.61
CA SER A 205 -19.87 -29.36 32.19
C SER A 205 -19.26 -29.00 33.55
N GLU A 206 -19.29 -29.93 34.49
CA GLU A 206 -18.64 -29.78 35.81
C GLU A 206 -17.10 -29.86 35.72
N TYR A 207 -16.55 -30.22 34.55
CA TYR A 207 -15.13 -30.40 34.31
C TYR A 207 -14.52 -29.21 33.55
N PRO A 208 -13.64 -28.40 34.18
CA PRO A 208 -13.06 -27.22 33.56
C PRO A 208 -12.30 -27.49 32.25
N VAL A 209 -11.63 -28.65 32.15
CA VAL A 209 -10.90 -29.06 30.93
C VAL A 209 -11.85 -29.19 29.73
N ILE A 210 -13.07 -29.70 29.95
CA ILE A 210 -14.08 -29.81 28.90
C ILE A 210 -14.61 -28.43 28.53
N GLN A 211 -14.88 -27.57 29.51
CA GLN A 211 -15.34 -26.19 29.26
C GLN A 211 -14.33 -25.39 28.44
N GLN A 212 -13.06 -25.45 28.80
CA GLN A 212 -11.98 -24.75 28.09
C GLN A 212 -11.86 -25.25 26.64
N LEU A 213 -11.75 -26.57 26.45
CA LEU A 213 -11.65 -27.14 25.10
C LEU A 213 -12.91 -26.85 24.25
N THR A 214 -14.08 -26.75 24.89
CA THR A 214 -15.33 -26.38 24.23
C THR A 214 -15.27 -24.93 23.74
N LEU A 215 -14.75 -24.00 24.56
CA LEU A 215 -14.57 -22.61 24.17
C LEU A 215 -13.52 -22.46 23.06
N GLU A 216 -12.41 -23.17 23.12
CA GLU A 216 -11.40 -23.21 22.04
C GLU A 216 -12.00 -23.71 20.72
N THR A 217 -12.86 -24.75 20.80
CA THR A 217 -13.58 -25.28 19.64
C THR A 217 -14.59 -24.28 19.09
N LEU A 218 -15.38 -23.64 19.96
CA LEU A 218 -16.31 -22.57 19.59
C LEU A 218 -15.59 -21.37 18.95
N GLN A 219 -14.43 -20.98 19.49
CA GLN A 219 -13.62 -19.91 18.93
C GLN A 219 -13.16 -20.25 17.50
N SER A 220 -12.77 -21.50 17.24
CA SER A 220 -12.36 -21.96 15.91
C SER A 220 -13.51 -21.90 14.90
N VAL A 221 -14.71 -22.40 15.26
CA VAL A 221 -15.86 -22.44 14.33
C VAL A 221 -16.50 -21.07 14.11
N THR A 222 -16.47 -20.17 15.08
CA THR A 222 -17.04 -18.82 14.95
C THR A 222 -16.26 -17.89 14.02
N THR A 223 -15.15 -18.37 13.45
CA THR A 223 -14.45 -17.67 12.36
C THR A 223 -15.25 -17.68 11.03
N ASP A 224 -16.10 -18.69 10.83
CA ASP A 224 -16.93 -18.85 9.63
C ASP A 224 -18.29 -18.14 9.75
N ARG A 225 -18.83 -17.68 8.62
CA ARG A 225 -20.10 -16.94 8.59
C ARG A 225 -21.29 -17.80 9.01
N ASP A 226 -21.46 -18.97 8.41
CA ASP A 226 -22.62 -19.83 8.65
C ASP A 226 -22.66 -20.29 10.13
N SER A 227 -21.50 -20.64 10.69
CA SER A 227 -21.36 -20.98 12.11
C SER A 227 -21.72 -19.84 13.05
N ARG A 228 -21.43 -18.58 12.70
CA ARG A 228 -21.89 -17.42 13.50
C ARG A 228 -23.40 -17.27 13.48
N ASP A 229 -24.03 -17.52 12.33
CA ASP A 229 -25.48 -17.43 12.18
C ASP A 229 -26.18 -18.50 13.03
N GLN A 230 -25.71 -19.75 12.99
CA GLN A 230 -26.22 -20.82 13.86
C GLN A 230 -25.92 -20.56 15.34
N PHE A 231 -24.72 -20.09 15.70
CA PHE A 231 -24.39 -19.72 17.08
C PHE A 231 -25.37 -18.67 17.63
N ARG A 232 -25.79 -17.71 16.80
CA ARG A 232 -26.79 -16.71 17.14
C ARG A 232 -28.20 -17.33 17.31
N GLU A 233 -28.61 -18.22 16.41
CA GLU A 233 -29.91 -18.90 16.47
C GLU A 233 -30.05 -19.80 17.71
N GLU A 234 -28.95 -20.43 18.14
CA GLU A 234 -28.87 -21.33 19.30
C GLU A 234 -28.64 -20.61 20.64
N GLN A 235 -28.93 -19.30 20.71
CA GLN A 235 -28.76 -18.46 21.91
C GLN A 235 -27.32 -18.48 22.47
N GLY A 236 -26.32 -18.66 21.60
CA GLY A 236 -24.92 -18.74 22.02
C GLY A 236 -24.42 -17.49 22.73
N PHE A 237 -24.89 -16.30 22.35
CA PHE A 237 -24.54 -15.06 23.05
C PHE A 237 -25.01 -15.06 24.51
N GLU A 238 -26.21 -15.54 24.81
CA GLU A 238 -26.73 -15.60 26.18
C GLU A 238 -25.83 -16.48 27.05
N LYS A 239 -25.50 -17.68 26.57
CA LYS A 239 -24.63 -18.63 27.29
C LYS A 239 -23.21 -18.09 27.53
N ILE A 240 -22.61 -17.45 26.53
CA ILE A 240 -21.28 -16.84 26.69
C ILE A 240 -21.34 -15.62 27.63
N MET A 241 -22.41 -14.83 27.58
CA MET A 241 -22.59 -13.72 28.51
C MET A 241 -22.80 -14.19 29.95
N ASP A 242 -23.44 -15.33 30.18
CA ASP A 242 -23.56 -15.95 31.51
C ASP A 242 -22.17 -16.27 32.08
N ILE A 243 -21.29 -16.89 31.28
CA ILE A 243 -19.88 -17.14 31.66
C ILE A 243 -19.17 -15.83 32.00
N LEU A 244 -19.31 -14.81 31.15
CA LEU A 244 -18.68 -13.51 31.37
C LEU A 244 -19.25 -12.77 32.59
N ASN A 245 -20.49 -13.03 33.01
CA ASN A 245 -21.09 -12.43 34.19
C ASN A 245 -20.69 -13.14 35.49
N ASP A 246 -20.28 -14.40 35.41
CA ASP A 246 -19.79 -15.16 36.54
C ASP A 246 -18.32 -14.84 36.86
N SER A 247 -18.07 -14.35 38.07
CA SER A 247 -16.71 -14.06 38.54
C SER A 247 -15.90 -15.31 38.87
N GLU A 248 -16.55 -16.45 39.13
CA GLU A 248 -15.87 -17.72 39.43
C GLU A 248 -15.25 -18.35 38.18
N LEU A 249 -15.74 -17.99 36.99
CA LEU A 249 -15.27 -18.47 35.69
C LEU A 249 -14.24 -17.54 35.02
N ASN A 250 -13.48 -16.78 35.80
CA ASN A 250 -12.51 -15.79 35.29
C ASN A 250 -11.51 -16.40 34.29
N ASP A 251 -11.04 -17.62 34.58
CA ASP A 251 -10.10 -18.36 33.75
C ASP A 251 -10.62 -18.65 32.32
N LEU A 252 -11.95 -18.59 32.12
CA LEU A 252 -12.61 -18.81 30.83
C LEU A 252 -12.97 -17.50 30.10
N HIS A 253 -12.80 -16.34 30.75
CA HIS A 253 -13.24 -15.06 30.19
C HIS A 253 -12.44 -14.67 28.95
N ALA A 254 -11.16 -15.07 28.86
CA ALA A 254 -10.31 -14.75 27.71
C ALA A 254 -10.85 -15.39 26.41
N GLU A 255 -11.14 -16.69 26.43
CA GLU A 255 -11.69 -17.45 25.30
C GLU A 255 -13.12 -17.02 24.99
N ALA A 256 -13.95 -16.81 26.03
CA ALA A 256 -15.30 -16.30 25.89
C ALA A 256 -15.33 -14.94 25.15
N LEU A 257 -14.45 -14.01 25.51
CA LEU A 257 -14.33 -12.71 24.82
C LEU A 257 -13.85 -12.86 23.36
N ASN A 258 -12.98 -13.82 23.06
CA ASN A 258 -12.57 -14.08 21.68
C ASN A 258 -13.73 -14.57 20.81
N ILE A 259 -14.59 -15.45 21.36
CA ILE A 259 -15.82 -15.89 20.69
C ILE A 259 -16.73 -14.68 20.42
N VAL A 260 -16.96 -13.84 21.43
CA VAL A 260 -17.76 -12.61 21.27
C VAL A 260 -17.17 -11.70 20.19
N SER A 261 -15.86 -11.45 20.22
CA SER A 261 -15.15 -10.65 19.20
C SER A 261 -15.32 -11.21 17.79
N ASN A 262 -15.25 -12.54 17.61
CA ASN A 262 -15.47 -13.19 16.32
C ASN A 262 -16.91 -13.00 15.82
N CYS A 263 -17.89 -13.01 16.72
CA CYS A 263 -19.29 -12.87 16.35
C CYS A 263 -19.73 -11.41 16.14
N LEU A 264 -18.98 -10.41 16.64
CA LEU A 264 -19.29 -8.98 16.52
C LEU A 264 -18.92 -8.36 15.16
N ILE A 265 -19.33 -9.00 14.06
CA ILE A 265 -19.00 -8.54 12.69
C ILE A 265 -20.19 -7.84 12.02
N ASP A 266 -21.42 -8.20 12.39
CA ASP A 266 -22.65 -7.68 11.80
C ASP A 266 -23.51 -6.90 12.80
N THR A 267 -24.43 -6.09 12.28
CA THR A 267 -25.29 -5.23 13.08
C THR A 267 -26.27 -6.01 13.96
N GLU A 268 -26.74 -7.18 13.53
CA GLU A 268 -27.70 -7.99 14.28
C GLU A 268 -27.06 -8.55 15.56
N SER A 269 -25.84 -9.09 15.42
CA SER A 269 -25.03 -9.58 16.54
C SER A 269 -24.73 -8.48 17.57
N VAL A 270 -24.41 -7.26 17.12
CA VAL A 270 -24.20 -6.12 18.04
C VAL A 270 -25.50 -5.71 18.75
N LEU A 271 -26.63 -5.69 18.04
CA LEU A 271 -27.93 -5.32 18.62
C LEU A 271 -28.36 -6.30 19.71
N LEU A 272 -28.10 -7.61 19.52
CA LEU A 272 -28.36 -8.64 20.54
C LEU A 272 -27.55 -8.39 21.81
N ILE A 273 -26.22 -8.23 21.69
CA ILE A 273 -25.36 -7.92 22.84
C ILE A 273 -25.79 -6.61 23.52
N HIS A 274 -26.23 -5.62 22.75
CA HIS A 274 -26.69 -4.36 23.33
C HIS A 274 -27.99 -4.50 24.13
N LYS A 275 -28.97 -5.24 23.60
CA LYS A 275 -30.29 -5.43 24.20
C LYS A 275 -30.20 -6.08 25.58
N ASP A 276 -29.25 -6.99 25.77
CA ASP A 276 -29.12 -7.77 27.00
C ASP A 276 -28.07 -7.19 27.97
N GLY A 277 -27.65 -5.93 27.75
CA GLY A 277 -26.68 -5.26 28.62
C GLY A 277 -25.23 -5.75 28.46
N GLY A 278 -24.96 -6.64 27.50
CA GLY A 278 -23.64 -7.19 27.27
C GLY A 278 -22.59 -6.13 26.89
N LEU A 279 -22.99 -5.06 26.19
CA LEU A 279 -22.08 -3.93 25.91
C LEU A 279 -21.60 -3.26 27.22
N ILE A 280 -22.47 -3.10 28.21
CA ILE A 280 -22.10 -2.55 29.52
C ILE A 280 -21.12 -3.49 30.22
N ARG A 281 -21.34 -4.80 30.13
CA ARG A 281 -20.42 -5.80 30.67
C ARG A 281 -19.04 -5.74 30.01
N LEU A 282 -18.99 -5.61 28.68
CA LEU A 282 -17.73 -5.42 27.94
C LEU A 282 -16.99 -4.16 28.43
N LEU A 283 -17.69 -3.03 28.59
CA LEU A 283 -17.10 -1.80 29.12
C LEU A 283 -16.60 -1.94 30.56
N ASN A 284 -17.26 -2.75 31.39
CA ASN A 284 -16.79 -3.01 32.76
C ASN A 284 -15.43 -3.72 32.78
N PHE A 285 -15.14 -4.61 31.83
CA PHE A 285 -13.81 -5.24 31.71
C PHE A 285 -12.70 -4.25 31.36
N LEU A 286 -13.03 -3.10 30.76
CA LEU A 286 -12.06 -2.04 30.49
C LEU A 286 -11.76 -1.19 31.73
N LEU A 287 -12.75 -1.02 32.62
CA LEU A 287 -12.69 -0.13 33.78
C LEU A 287 -12.16 -0.82 35.05
N VAL A 288 -12.47 -2.10 35.20
CA VAL A 288 -12.08 -2.88 36.38
C VAL A 288 -10.75 -3.57 36.09
N PRO A 289 -9.76 -3.50 37.00
CA PRO A 289 -8.51 -4.24 36.86
C PRO A 289 -8.81 -5.73 36.62
N SER A 290 -8.32 -6.24 35.50
CA SER A 290 -8.42 -7.64 35.08
C SER A 290 -7.09 -8.08 34.48
N GLU A 291 -6.94 -9.38 34.21
CA GLU A 291 -5.76 -9.88 33.51
C GLU A 291 -5.57 -9.14 32.16
N PRO A 292 -4.34 -8.76 31.79
CA PRO A 292 -4.09 -7.98 30.57
C PRO A 292 -4.68 -8.59 29.30
N GLU A 293 -4.73 -9.93 29.24
CA GLU A 293 -5.36 -10.67 28.14
C GLU A 293 -6.87 -10.46 28.07
N ILE A 294 -7.58 -10.53 29.20
CA ILE A 294 -9.03 -10.29 29.29
C ILE A 294 -9.33 -8.85 28.88
N GLN A 295 -8.58 -7.89 29.43
CA GLN A 295 -8.77 -6.47 29.10
C GLN A 295 -8.52 -6.20 27.61
N SER A 296 -7.44 -6.74 27.06
CA SER A 296 -7.12 -6.67 25.62
C SER A 296 -8.23 -7.26 24.76
N ASN A 297 -8.76 -8.44 25.09
CA ASN A 297 -9.82 -9.09 24.32
C ASN A 297 -11.15 -8.34 24.42
N ALA A 298 -11.47 -7.76 25.59
CA ALA A 298 -12.64 -6.89 25.74
C ALA A 298 -12.51 -5.61 24.89
N ILE A 299 -11.32 -5.01 24.82
CA ILE A 299 -11.08 -3.85 23.94
C ILE A 299 -11.22 -4.24 22.46
N LYS A 300 -10.76 -5.44 22.06
CA LYS A 300 -10.98 -5.95 20.69
C LYS A 300 -12.47 -6.08 20.37
N CYS A 301 -13.30 -6.54 21.31
CA CYS A 301 -14.77 -6.52 21.13
C CYS A 301 -15.29 -5.10 20.86
N ILE A 302 -14.85 -4.10 21.63
CA ILE A 302 -15.22 -2.69 21.39
C ILE A 302 -14.73 -2.20 20.01
N ALA A 303 -13.51 -2.57 19.61
CA ALA A 303 -12.97 -2.24 18.29
C ALA A 303 -13.79 -2.85 17.15
N ARG A 304 -14.31 -4.08 17.34
CA ARG A 304 -15.21 -4.77 16.40
C ARG A 304 -16.55 -4.05 16.29
N VAL A 305 -17.16 -3.70 17.42
CA VAL A 305 -18.40 -2.91 17.47
C VAL A 305 -18.24 -1.59 16.71
N ALA A 306 -17.11 -0.89 16.91
CA ALA A 306 -16.80 0.39 16.28
C ALA A 306 -16.56 0.34 14.75
N GLN A 307 -16.46 -0.84 14.14
CA GLN A 307 -16.33 -0.97 12.68
C GLN A 307 -17.57 -0.46 11.93
N MET A 308 -18.76 -0.56 12.54
CA MET A 308 -20.02 -0.12 11.94
C MET A 308 -20.35 1.33 12.30
N SER A 309 -20.89 2.09 11.34
CA SER A 309 -21.19 3.53 11.50
C SER A 309 -22.18 3.85 12.61
N GLU A 310 -23.25 3.07 12.69
CA GLU A 310 -24.35 3.21 13.62
C GLU A 310 -23.87 3.01 15.06
N ASN A 311 -22.99 2.02 15.25
CA ASN A 311 -22.44 1.67 16.55
C ASN A 311 -21.40 2.67 17.05
N ARG A 312 -20.65 3.32 16.14
CA ARG A 312 -19.74 4.41 16.54
C ARG A 312 -20.48 5.54 17.25
N GLN A 313 -21.69 5.87 16.77
CA GLN A 313 -22.50 6.90 17.42
C GLN A 313 -22.93 6.47 18.83
N LEU A 314 -23.38 5.23 18.99
CA LEU A 314 -23.75 4.68 20.30
C LEU A 314 -22.57 4.69 21.29
N LEU A 315 -21.38 4.27 20.85
CA LEU A 315 -20.17 4.28 21.68
C LEU A 315 -19.74 5.72 22.04
N HIS A 316 -19.91 6.66 21.11
CA HIS A 316 -19.64 8.08 21.34
C HIS A 316 -20.58 8.68 22.40
N GLU A 317 -21.88 8.38 22.32
CA GLU A 317 -22.87 8.81 23.31
C GLU A 317 -22.58 8.26 24.71
N GLN A 318 -21.96 7.08 24.79
CA GLN A 318 -21.49 6.47 26.04
C GLN A 318 -20.10 6.97 26.50
N ASN A 319 -19.48 7.93 25.81
CA ASN A 319 -18.14 8.46 26.10
C ASN A 319 -17.03 7.38 26.15
N VAL A 320 -17.16 6.32 25.35
CA VAL A 320 -16.19 5.21 25.33
C VAL A 320 -14.79 5.69 24.91
N GLU A 321 -14.69 6.77 24.12
CA GLU A 321 -13.38 7.35 23.75
C GLU A 321 -12.56 7.78 24.96
N LYS A 322 -13.20 8.21 26.05
CA LYS A 322 -12.48 8.59 27.28
C LYS A 322 -11.70 7.40 27.84
N ILE A 323 -12.38 6.26 27.98
CA ILE A 323 -11.79 5.02 28.51
C ILE A 323 -10.67 4.55 27.59
N LEU A 324 -10.93 4.51 26.28
CA LEU A 324 -9.95 4.03 25.31
C LEU A 324 -8.69 4.93 25.24
N VAL A 325 -8.84 6.25 25.41
CA VAL A 325 -7.71 7.19 25.41
C VAL A 325 -6.87 7.05 26.68
N GLU A 326 -7.49 6.79 27.83
CA GLU A 326 -6.77 6.47 29.08
C GLU A 326 -5.92 5.19 28.88
N LEU A 327 -6.49 4.16 28.24
CA LEU A 327 -5.80 2.89 27.96
C LEU A 327 -4.64 2.98 26.95
N LEU A 328 -4.53 4.06 26.17
CA LEU A 328 -3.35 4.29 25.31
C LEU A 328 -2.06 4.53 26.12
N SER A 329 -2.20 4.87 27.40
CA SER A 329 -1.06 5.17 28.29
C SER A 329 -0.60 3.96 29.12
N GLU A 330 -1.28 2.81 29.02
CA GLU A 330 -0.98 1.58 29.78
C GLU A 330 0.39 0.99 29.43
N GLU A 331 1.07 0.29 30.36
CA GLU A 331 2.41 -0.26 30.07
C GLU A 331 2.37 -1.46 29.11
N ASP A 332 1.31 -2.26 29.19
CA ASP A 332 1.14 -3.48 28.38
C ASP A 332 0.94 -3.17 26.89
N ILE A 333 1.74 -3.83 26.05
CA ILE A 333 1.74 -3.59 24.60
C ILE A 333 0.46 -4.10 23.93
N ASN A 334 -0.17 -5.16 24.43
CA ASN A 334 -1.38 -5.73 23.87
C ASN A 334 -2.59 -4.85 24.18
N ILE A 335 -2.66 -4.31 25.40
CA ILE A 335 -3.68 -3.32 25.80
C ILE A 335 -3.52 -2.05 24.96
N LYS A 336 -2.30 -1.49 24.86
CA LYS A 336 -2.01 -0.33 24.01
C LYS A 336 -2.41 -0.54 22.55
N THR A 337 -2.07 -1.71 21.99
CA THR A 337 -2.37 -2.04 20.59
C THR A 337 -3.87 -2.17 20.36
N SER A 338 -4.56 -2.89 21.24
CA SER A 338 -6.03 -3.05 21.17
C SER A 338 -6.75 -1.72 21.37
N ALA A 339 -6.30 -0.89 22.32
CA ALA A 339 -6.85 0.45 22.55
C ALA A 339 -6.64 1.34 21.32
N CYS A 340 -5.45 1.33 20.72
CA CYS A 340 -5.17 2.06 19.49
C CYS A 340 -6.06 1.58 18.34
N GLN A 341 -6.31 0.26 18.22
CA GLN A 341 -7.23 -0.30 17.24
C GLN A 341 -8.66 0.21 17.43
N ALA A 342 -9.16 0.22 18.68
CA ALA A 342 -10.50 0.68 19.00
C ALA A 342 -10.66 2.20 18.74
N VAL A 343 -9.69 3.03 19.13
CA VAL A 343 -9.69 4.47 18.86
C VAL A 343 -9.60 4.75 17.36
N THR A 344 -8.81 3.96 16.62
CA THR A 344 -8.74 4.05 15.15
C THR A 344 -10.09 3.74 14.51
N ALA A 345 -10.77 2.67 14.94
CA ALA A 345 -12.11 2.35 14.46
C ALA A 345 -13.11 3.48 14.77
N MET A 346 -13.06 4.05 15.98
CA MET A 346 -13.89 5.20 16.35
C MET A 346 -13.60 6.45 15.51
N SER A 347 -12.35 6.65 15.07
CA SER A 347 -11.94 7.83 14.32
C SER A 347 -12.58 7.98 12.93
N PHE A 348 -13.28 6.96 12.41
CA PHE A 348 -14.11 7.12 11.22
C PHE A 348 -15.37 7.98 11.46
N LEU A 349 -15.72 8.27 12.72
CA LEU A 349 -16.74 9.24 13.10
C LEU A 349 -16.10 10.60 13.43
N ARG A 350 -16.55 11.67 12.75
CA ARG A 350 -15.99 13.01 12.93
C ARG A 350 -16.12 13.54 14.36
N ALA A 351 -17.24 13.29 15.03
CA ALA A 351 -17.45 13.68 16.43
C ALA A 351 -16.44 12.99 17.37
N SER A 352 -16.14 11.71 17.11
CA SER A 352 -15.12 10.97 17.85
C SER A 352 -13.71 11.52 17.59
N ILE A 353 -13.34 11.92 16.37
CA ILE A 353 -12.04 12.58 16.12
C ILE A 353 -11.86 13.82 17.01
N GLU A 354 -12.88 14.67 17.08
CA GLU A 354 -12.85 15.89 17.88
C GLU A 354 -12.70 15.54 19.37
N ARG A 355 -13.46 14.56 19.85
CA ARG A 355 -13.41 14.08 21.23
C ARG A 355 -12.07 13.45 21.61
N ILE A 356 -11.54 12.54 20.78
CA ILE A 356 -10.23 11.89 20.95
C ILE A 356 -9.12 12.94 21.07
N ARG A 357 -9.16 13.99 20.25
CA ARG A 357 -8.20 15.09 20.31
C ARG A 357 -8.34 15.88 21.62
N GLU A 358 -9.55 16.23 22.04
CA GLU A 358 -9.81 16.97 23.28
C GLU A 358 -9.39 16.21 24.54
N LEU A 359 -9.50 14.88 24.51
CA LEU A 359 -9.06 13.99 25.58
C LEU A 359 -7.52 13.86 25.66
N GLY A 360 -6.77 14.47 24.74
CA GLY A 360 -5.31 14.44 24.77
C GLY A 360 -4.68 13.15 24.24
N ALA A 361 -5.36 12.43 23.34
CA ALA A 361 -4.83 11.19 22.77
C ALA A 361 -3.60 11.40 21.86
N VAL A 362 -3.51 12.57 21.20
CA VAL A 362 -2.50 12.82 20.15
C VAL A 362 -1.05 12.64 20.64
N PRO A 363 -0.63 13.18 21.81
CA PRO A 363 0.69 12.88 22.37
C PRO A 363 0.97 11.38 22.56
N ALA A 364 0.04 10.62 23.14
CA ALA A 364 0.21 9.18 23.37
C ALA A 364 0.34 8.40 22.05
N VAL A 365 -0.45 8.77 21.04
CA VAL A 365 -0.38 8.14 19.70
C VAL A 365 0.91 8.51 18.97
N VAL A 366 1.41 9.74 19.14
CA VAL A 366 2.72 10.14 18.59
C VAL A 366 3.86 9.41 19.29
N GLU A 367 3.78 9.18 20.60
CA GLU A 367 4.74 8.37 21.35
C GLU A 367 4.76 6.91 20.85
N ALA A 368 3.59 6.34 20.56
CA ALA A 368 3.45 4.98 20.02
C ALA A 368 4.20 4.74 18.70
N LEU A 369 4.54 5.81 17.94
CA LEU A 369 5.39 5.72 16.75
C LEU A 369 6.84 5.28 17.03
N HIS A 370 7.29 5.30 18.30
CA HIS A 370 8.59 4.76 18.71
C HIS A 370 8.54 3.29 19.17
N SER A 371 7.37 2.66 19.19
CA SER A 371 7.24 1.27 19.62
C SER A 371 8.04 0.32 18.73
N GLU A 372 8.46 -0.83 19.27
CA GLU A 372 9.02 -1.93 18.48
C GLU A 372 7.92 -2.76 17.77
N SER A 373 6.64 -2.61 18.18
CA SER A 373 5.51 -3.33 17.59
C SER A 373 5.11 -2.72 16.24
N PRO A 374 5.28 -3.43 15.11
CA PRO A 374 4.90 -2.92 13.79
C PRO A 374 3.39 -2.71 13.66
N GLU A 375 2.59 -3.52 14.38
CA GLU A 375 1.14 -3.39 14.42
C GLU A 375 0.71 -2.09 15.10
N LEU A 376 1.29 -1.77 16.26
CA LEU A 376 1.01 -0.52 16.96
C LEU A 376 1.41 0.71 16.14
N ILE A 377 2.59 0.69 15.50
CA ILE A 377 3.00 1.80 14.61
C ILE A 377 1.99 1.97 13.46
N MET A 378 1.56 0.86 12.83
CA MET A 378 0.59 0.91 11.73
C MET A 378 -0.73 1.53 12.20
N LEU A 379 -1.30 1.08 13.31
CA LEU A 379 -2.54 1.62 13.89
C LEU A 379 -2.40 3.09 14.29
N ALA A 380 -1.27 3.45 14.92
CA ALA A 380 -1.00 4.83 15.30
C ALA A 380 -0.93 5.75 14.07
N THR A 381 -0.24 5.34 13.00
CA THR A 381 -0.23 6.12 11.75
C THR A 381 -1.60 6.19 11.07
N GLU A 382 -2.42 5.14 11.15
CA GLU A 382 -3.78 5.16 10.62
C GLU A 382 -4.66 6.17 11.38
N LEU A 383 -4.64 6.13 12.71
CA LEU A 383 -5.35 7.09 13.55
C LEU A 383 -4.89 8.54 13.29
N LEU A 384 -3.58 8.78 13.22
CA LEU A 384 -3.04 10.11 12.91
C LEU A 384 -3.43 10.58 11.51
N SER A 385 -3.52 9.67 10.53
CA SER A 385 -3.99 10.02 9.19
C SER A 385 -5.44 10.50 9.21
N ASN A 386 -6.31 9.81 9.96
CA ASN A 386 -7.72 10.21 10.14
C ASN A 386 -7.84 11.53 10.92
N ILE A 387 -7.04 11.73 11.96
CA ILE A 387 -7.01 12.97 12.76
C ILE A 387 -6.58 14.18 11.91
N THR A 388 -5.63 14.01 11.00
CA THR A 388 -5.07 15.11 10.19
C THR A 388 -5.83 15.38 8.89
N TYR A 389 -6.61 14.43 8.39
CA TYR A 389 -7.36 14.56 7.16
C TYR A 389 -8.41 15.68 7.23
N ASN A 390 -8.24 16.71 6.38
CA ASN A 390 -9.12 17.89 6.33
C ASN A 390 -9.41 18.55 7.70
N ASN A 391 -8.47 18.44 8.65
CA ASN A 391 -8.65 18.89 10.03
C ASN A 391 -7.44 19.70 10.51
N HIS A 392 -7.55 21.02 10.47
CA HIS A 392 -6.47 21.93 10.86
C HIS A 392 -6.08 21.83 12.33
N LEU A 393 -7.04 21.59 13.23
CA LEU A 393 -6.77 21.41 14.65
C LEU A 393 -6.02 20.10 14.91
N GLY A 394 -6.38 19.03 14.19
CA GLY A 394 -5.66 17.76 14.23
C GLY A 394 -4.22 17.90 13.75
N ILE A 395 -4.00 18.54 12.59
CA ILE A 395 -2.65 18.85 12.07
C ILE A 395 -1.81 19.60 13.11
N TRP A 396 -2.38 20.61 13.75
CA TRP A 396 -1.66 21.39 14.77
C TRP A 396 -1.34 20.57 16.02
N ALA A 397 -2.27 19.74 16.49
CA ALA A 397 -2.04 18.87 17.64
C ALA A 397 -0.90 17.88 17.39
N VAL A 398 -0.85 17.25 16.21
CA VAL A 398 0.24 16.32 15.83
C VAL A 398 1.57 17.06 15.74
N PHE A 399 1.57 18.29 15.21
CA PHE A 399 2.77 19.13 15.17
C PHE A 399 3.28 19.48 16.57
N GLN A 400 2.39 19.91 17.48
CA GLN A 400 2.74 20.27 18.86
C GLN A 400 3.26 19.08 19.67
N ALA A 401 2.75 17.87 19.40
CA ALA A 401 3.26 16.63 20.00
C ALA A 401 4.62 16.19 19.43
N GLY A 402 5.22 16.92 18.48
CA GLY A 402 6.51 16.57 17.88
C GLY A 402 6.42 15.51 16.78
N GLY A 403 5.21 15.16 16.31
CA GLY A 403 4.99 14.07 15.35
C GLY A 403 5.70 14.27 14.01
N HIS A 404 5.93 15.52 13.58
CA HIS A 404 6.64 15.83 12.34
C HIS A 404 8.04 15.21 12.26
N ARG A 405 8.77 15.07 13.37
CA ARG A 405 10.09 14.42 13.40
C ARG A 405 9.99 12.90 13.25
N LEU A 406 9.06 12.29 13.97
CA LEU A 406 8.89 10.83 14.02
C LEU A 406 8.31 10.30 12.72
N LEU A 407 7.34 11.00 12.16
CA LEU A 407 6.74 10.65 10.87
C LEU A 407 7.79 10.64 9.75
N VAL A 408 8.74 11.58 9.74
CA VAL A 408 9.83 11.56 8.74
C VAL A 408 10.70 10.29 8.89
N GLN A 409 10.92 9.82 10.12
CA GLN A 409 11.65 8.56 10.37
C GLN A 409 10.83 7.32 9.93
N GLN A 410 9.51 7.36 10.06
CA GLN A 410 8.62 6.26 9.65
C GLN A 410 8.46 6.13 8.12
N LEU A 411 8.97 7.07 7.32
CA LEU A 411 9.01 6.92 5.85
C LEU A 411 9.97 5.79 5.39
N SER A 412 10.93 5.40 6.24
CA SER A 412 11.78 4.22 6.02
C SER A 412 11.22 2.92 6.62
N ALA A 413 9.96 2.91 7.06
CA ALA A 413 9.34 1.70 7.61
C ALA A 413 9.21 0.60 6.56
N SER A 414 9.29 -0.67 7.01
CA SER A 414 9.16 -1.84 6.12
C SER A 414 7.72 -2.10 5.65
N CYS A 415 6.72 -1.56 6.35
CA CYS A 415 5.31 -1.79 6.05
C CYS A 415 4.76 -0.75 5.04
N PRO A 416 4.25 -1.17 3.86
CA PRO A 416 3.69 -0.26 2.86
C PRO A 416 2.53 0.60 3.38
N ARG A 417 1.66 0.03 4.22
CA ARG A 417 0.52 0.74 4.81
C ARG A 417 0.98 1.87 5.74
N THR A 418 1.99 1.61 6.57
CA THR A 418 2.61 2.62 7.43
C THR A 418 3.23 3.75 6.61
N VAL A 419 3.96 3.42 5.53
CA VAL A 419 4.55 4.43 4.64
C VAL A 419 3.46 5.26 3.95
N ALA A 420 2.39 4.64 3.47
CA ALA A 420 1.26 5.32 2.83
C ALA A 420 0.57 6.31 3.79
N ASN A 421 0.24 5.86 5.01
CA ASN A 421 -0.38 6.67 6.05
C ASN A 421 0.54 7.83 6.48
N THR A 422 1.81 7.53 6.73
CA THR A 422 2.84 8.52 7.10
C THR A 422 2.98 9.60 6.05
N THR A 423 3.04 9.21 4.78
CA THR A 423 3.14 10.14 3.66
C THR A 423 1.88 11.01 3.54
N SER A 424 0.68 10.43 3.73
CA SER A 424 -0.58 11.19 3.78
C SER A 424 -0.57 12.25 4.88
N ILE A 425 -0.12 11.89 6.10
CA ILE A 425 -0.02 12.82 7.23
C ILE A 425 0.96 13.96 6.90
N ILE A 426 2.15 13.63 6.39
CA ILE A 426 3.16 14.64 6.00
C ILE A 426 2.58 15.57 4.92
N GLY A 427 1.84 15.06 3.95
CA GLY A 427 1.17 15.85 2.93
C GLY A 427 0.15 16.82 3.51
N ASN A 428 -0.70 16.34 4.44
CA ASN A 428 -1.66 17.17 5.16
C ASN A 428 -0.96 18.28 5.96
N MET A 429 0.13 17.95 6.65
CA MET A 429 0.95 18.88 7.42
C MET A 429 1.65 19.92 6.53
N ALA A 430 2.20 19.50 5.38
CA ALA A 430 2.93 20.34 4.45
C ALA A 430 2.07 21.43 3.79
N GLN A 431 0.74 21.31 3.82
CA GLN A 431 -0.16 22.38 3.37
C GLN A 431 -0.02 23.66 4.22
N LYS A 432 0.47 23.57 5.46
CA LYS A 432 0.68 24.73 6.35
C LYS A 432 2.13 25.20 6.29
N LEU A 433 2.34 26.46 5.89
CA LEU A 433 3.67 27.07 5.71
C LEU A 433 4.58 26.89 6.95
N GLY A 434 4.07 27.17 8.15
CA GLY A 434 4.88 27.07 9.38
C GLY A 434 5.36 25.65 9.71
N ILE A 435 4.56 24.64 9.39
CA ILE A 435 4.90 23.23 9.62
C ILE A 435 5.82 22.70 8.53
N ARG A 436 5.62 23.16 7.28
CA ARG A 436 6.43 22.79 6.12
C ARG A 436 7.92 23.02 6.35
N ASN A 437 8.29 24.18 6.88
CA ASN A 437 9.70 24.50 7.16
C ASN A 437 10.30 23.55 8.21
N SER A 438 9.51 23.15 9.21
CA SER A 438 9.98 22.17 10.21
C SER A 438 10.16 20.77 9.60
N LEU A 439 9.25 20.34 8.73
CA LEU A 439 9.38 19.06 8.01
C LEU A 439 10.66 19.03 7.16
N LEU A 440 10.94 20.10 6.42
CA LEU A 440 12.16 20.24 5.63
C LEU A 440 13.42 20.22 6.50
N ALA A 441 13.43 20.93 7.63
CA ALA A 441 14.55 20.93 8.57
C ALA A 441 14.88 19.53 9.15
N HIS A 442 13.92 18.60 9.14
CA HIS A 442 14.10 17.22 9.55
C HIS A 442 14.40 16.25 8.39
N GLY A 443 14.64 16.75 7.17
CA GLY A 443 15.02 15.94 6.01
C GLY A 443 13.85 15.22 5.34
N ALA A 444 12.63 15.77 5.43
CA ALA A 444 11.45 15.17 4.81
C ALA A 444 11.61 14.97 3.30
N MET A 445 12.25 15.90 2.59
CA MET A 445 12.41 15.78 1.14
C MET A 445 13.30 14.59 0.76
N ARG A 446 14.45 14.42 1.43
CA ARG A 446 15.32 13.25 1.25
C ARG A 446 14.60 11.94 1.57
N ALA A 447 13.84 11.91 2.67
CA ALA A 447 13.14 10.70 3.12
C ALA A 447 12.05 10.22 2.12
N LEU A 448 11.49 11.14 1.31
CA LEU A 448 10.49 10.81 0.29
C LEU A 448 11.07 10.16 -0.99
N VAL A 449 12.40 10.16 -1.17
CA VAL A 449 13.01 9.61 -2.40
C VAL A 449 12.85 8.10 -2.54
N GLU A 450 12.89 7.35 -1.43
CA GLU A 450 12.70 5.90 -1.50
C GLU A 450 11.23 5.52 -1.79
N PRO A 451 10.22 6.11 -1.12
CA PRO A 451 8.81 5.92 -1.48
C PRO A 451 8.45 6.29 -2.93
N LEU A 452 9.17 7.22 -3.58
CA LEU A 452 8.98 7.53 -5.01
C LEU A 452 9.26 6.34 -5.94
N LYS A 453 10.01 5.33 -5.48
CA LYS A 453 10.34 4.13 -6.26
C LYS A 453 9.35 2.98 -6.03
N SER A 454 8.35 3.17 -5.17
CA SER A 454 7.36 2.15 -4.86
C SER A 454 6.53 1.74 -6.08
N ARG A 455 5.98 0.52 -6.05
CA ARG A 455 4.99 0.05 -7.03
C ARG A 455 3.55 0.23 -6.54
N ASP A 456 3.37 0.58 -5.27
CA ASP A 456 2.06 0.81 -4.66
C ASP A 456 1.51 2.17 -5.09
N THR A 457 0.37 2.17 -5.76
CA THR A 457 -0.27 3.39 -6.27
C THR A 457 -0.68 4.36 -5.16
N VAL A 458 -1.08 3.87 -4.00
CA VAL A 458 -1.48 4.72 -2.85
C VAL A 458 -0.27 5.46 -2.31
N ILE A 459 0.86 4.77 -2.17
CA ILE A 459 2.14 5.40 -1.80
C ILE A 459 2.52 6.45 -2.85
N LEU A 460 2.46 6.10 -4.13
CA LEU A 460 2.83 6.99 -5.23
C LEU A 460 1.96 8.25 -5.29
N VAL A 461 0.65 8.15 -5.05
CA VAL A 461 -0.26 9.31 -4.98
C VAL A 461 0.18 10.25 -3.85
N ASN A 462 0.40 9.72 -2.66
CA ASN A 462 0.73 10.51 -1.47
C ASN A 462 2.13 11.14 -1.58
N VAL A 463 3.14 10.39 -2.04
CA VAL A 463 4.54 10.86 -2.10
C VAL A 463 4.70 11.96 -3.16
N THR A 464 4.08 11.81 -4.33
CA THR A 464 4.15 12.82 -5.39
C THR A 464 3.44 14.11 -4.98
N LEU A 465 2.34 14.02 -4.23
CA LEU A 465 1.68 15.17 -3.62
C LEU A 465 2.61 15.86 -2.62
N CYS A 466 3.24 15.10 -1.72
CA CYS A 466 4.19 15.64 -0.74
C CYS A 466 5.35 16.38 -1.40
N VAL A 467 5.98 15.77 -2.41
CA VAL A 467 7.07 16.42 -3.16
C VAL A 467 6.59 17.72 -3.81
N SER A 468 5.38 17.75 -4.39
CA SER A 468 4.83 18.98 -4.97
C SER A 468 4.62 20.12 -3.97
N LEU A 469 4.31 19.78 -2.71
CA LEU A 469 4.11 20.74 -1.63
C LEU A 469 5.42 21.19 -0.98
N LEU A 470 6.39 20.27 -0.87
CA LEU A 470 7.67 20.50 -0.20
C LEU A 470 8.72 21.13 -1.12
N ALA A 471 8.62 21.02 -2.45
CA ALA A 471 9.54 21.64 -3.41
C ALA A 471 9.32 23.18 -3.55
N CYS A 472 9.15 23.87 -2.44
CA CYS A 472 8.72 25.27 -2.39
C CYS A 472 9.87 26.29 -2.45
N ASP A 473 11.04 25.97 -1.93
CA ASP A 473 12.22 26.83 -1.90
C ASP A 473 13.43 26.15 -2.57
N LEU A 474 14.55 26.89 -2.66
CA LEU A 474 15.77 26.44 -3.30
C LEU A 474 16.45 25.29 -2.52
N ASP A 475 16.45 25.36 -1.19
CA ASP A 475 17.10 24.35 -0.35
C ASP A 475 16.39 23.00 -0.44
N ALA A 476 15.05 22.98 -0.38
CA ALA A 476 14.27 21.76 -0.55
C ALA A 476 14.43 21.13 -1.94
N ARG A 477 14.54 21.97 -2.99
CA ARG A 477 14.81 21.51 -4.35
C ARG A 477 16.22 20.92 -4.48
N ALA A 478 17.21 21.58 -3.90
CA ALA A 478 18.58 21.07 -3.86
C ALA A 478 18.67 19.76 -3.07
N GLU A 479 17.91 19.62 -1.96
CA GLU A 479 17.83 18.37 -1.20
C GLU A 479 17.26 17.23 -2.06
N LEU A 480 16.16 17.46 -2.78
CA LEU A 480 15.58 16.46 -3.71
C LEU A 480 16.59 16.04 -4.79
N GLN A 481 17.32 17.00 -5.36
CA GLN A 481 18.34 16.75 -6.38
C GLN A 481 19.50 15.92 -5.80
N SER A 482 20.08 16.35 -4.68
CA SER A 482 21.21 15.68 -4.04
C SER A 482 20.88 14.26 -3.57
N ALA A 483 19.63 14.00 -3.20
CA ALA A 483 19.14 12.69 -2.81
C ALA A 483 18.81 11.77 -4.02
N GLY A 484 18.89 12.28 -5.25
CA GLY A 484 18.61 11.51 -6.47
C GLY A 484 17.12 11.30 -6.74
N GLY A 485 16.27 12.24 -6.32
CA GLY A 485 14.81 12.15 -6.48
C GLY A 485 14.26 12.51 -7.87
N LEU A 486 15.03 13.24 -8.70
CA LEU A 486 14.57 13.66 -10.03
C LEU A 486 14.34 12.51 -11.02
N PRO A 487 15.23 11.50 -11.16
CA PRO A 487 15.00 10.40 -12.09
C PRO A 487 13.73 9.58 -11.76
N PRO A 488 13.49 9.14 -10.50
CA PRO A 488 12.23 8.51 -10.12
C PRO A 488 11.02 9.40 -10.43
N LEU A 489 11.09 10.69 -10.11
CA LEU A 489 9.99 11.62 -10.37
C LEU A 489 9.66 11.74 -11.87
N VAL A 490 10.66 11.87 -12.74
CA VAL A 490 10.47 11.91 -14.19
C VAL A 490 9.92 10.59 -14.72
N SER A 491 10.35 9.45 -14.16
CA SER A 491 9.83 8.14 -14.55
C SER A 491 8.32 7.99 -14.27
N LEU A 492 7.82 8.59 -13.18
CA LEU A 492 6.41 8.54 -12.79
C LEU A 492 5.50 9.32 -13.74
N LEU A 493 6.03 10.23 -14.58
CA LEU A 493 5.26 10.85 -15.67
C LEU A 493 4.72 9.79 -16.66
N ARG A 494 5.36 8.62 -16.76
CA ARG A 494 4.87 7.51 -17.60
C ARG A 494 3.71 6.74 -16.97
N SER A 495 3.30 7.03 -15.74
CA SER A 495 2.18 6.36 -15.07
C SER A 495 0.87 6.57 -15.82
N ASN A 496 0.05 5.51 -15.86
CA ASN A 496 -1.32 5.53 -16.36
C ASN A 496 -2.34 5.86 -15.25
N HIS A 497 -1.92 5.90 -13.98
CA HIS A 497 -2.80 6.29 -12.88
C HIS A 497 -2.99 7.80 -12.87
N ARG A 498 -4.24 8.26 -13.07
CA ARG A 498 -4.58 9.68 -13.28
C ARG A 498 -4.06 10.59 -12.17
N GLU A 499 -4.20 10.17 -10.92
CA GLU A 499 -3.81 10.98 -9.76
C GLU A 499 -2.28 11.03 -9.55
N VAL A 500 -1.58 9.91 -9.74
CA VAL A 500 -0.11 9.87 -9.71
C VAL A 500 0.45 10.78 -10.79
N LEU A 501 -0.08 10.70 -12.02
CA LEU A 501 0.32 11.55 -13.11
C LEU A 501 0.07 13.04 -12.81
N HIS A 502 -1.12 13.36 -12.29
CA HIS A 502 -1.48 14.73 -11.90
C HIS A 502 -0.49 15.30 -10.86
N ASN A 503 -0.28 14.59 -9.75
CA ASN A 503 0.60 15.01 -8.67
C ASN A 503 2.07 15.08 -9.13
N THR A 504 2.50 14.16 -10.00
CA THR A 504 3.84 14.18 -10.60
C THR A 504 4.03 15.44 -11.45
N CYS A 505 3.03 15.82 -12.26
CA CYS A 505 3.10 17.05 -13.05
C CYS A 505 3.17 18.30 -12.15
N MET A 506 2.46 18.31 -11.01
CA MET A 506 2.57 19.38 -10.02
C MET A 506 3.98 19.45 -9.40
N ALA A 507 4.55 18.30 -9.04
CA ALA A 507 5.91 18.21 -8.52
C ALA A 507 6.95 18.68 -9.53
N VAL A 508 6.85 18.27 -10.80
CA VAL A 508 7.71 18.76 -11.89
C VAL A 508 7.57 20.27 -12.05
N THR A 509 6.34 20.80 -12.01
CA THR A 509 6.09 22.25 -12.07
C THR A 509 6.78 22.99 -10.91
N ALA A 510 6.71 22.44 -9.70
CA ALA A 510 7.36 23.03 -8.53
C ALA A 510 8.88 23.01 -8.63
N CYS A 511 9.46 21.91 -9.13
CA CYS A 511 10.90 21.74 -9.32
C CYS A 511 11.44 22.63 -10.46
N ALA A 512 10.68 22.76 -11.56
CA ALA A 512 11.08 23.51 -12.75
C ALA A 512 11.18 25.04 -12.54
N ARG A 513 10.81 25.54 -11.35
CA ARG A 513 11.07 26.92 -10.93
C ARG A 513 12.56 27.18 -10.67
N ASP A 514 13.36 26.13 -10.52
CA ASP A 514 14.81 26.18 -10.50
C ASP A 514 15.35 25.74 -11.87
N GLU A 515 16.17 26.60 -12.48
CA GLU A 515 16.75 26.38 -13.80
C GLU A 515 17.63 25.12 -13.85
N SER A 516 18.44 24.89 -12.81
CA SER A 516 19.33 23.74 -12.73
C SER A 516 18.56 22.43 -12.76
N LEU A 517 17.51 22.33 -11.95
CA LEU A 517 16.65 21.14 -11.87
C LEU A 517 15.84 20.95 -13.15
N ALA A 518 15.33 22.02 -13.76
CA ALA A 518 14.60 21.93 -15.02
C ALA A 518 15.48 21.36 -16.14
N VAL A 519 16.73 21.84 -16.26
CA VAL A 519 17.69 21.32 -17.23
C VAL A 519 17.98 19.84 -16.98
N GLU A 520 18.15 19.43 -15.73
CA GLU A 520 18.39 18.03 -15.39
C GLU A 520 17.17 17.13 -15.67
N MET A 521 15.96 17.56 -15.32
CA MET A 521 14.72 16.85 -15.66
C MET A 521 14.54 16.69 -17.18
N CYS A 522 14.90 17.73 -17.95
CA CYS A 522 14.94 17.65 -19.42
C CYS A 522 15.97 16.62 -19.91
N ARG A 523 17.14 16.51 -19.28
CA ARG A 523 18.13 15.44 -19.61
C ARG A 523 17.58 14.04 -19.35
N TYR A 524 16.71 13.87 -18.36
CA TYR A 524 15.99 12.61 -18.10
C TYR A 524 14.80 12.36 -19.04
N GLY A 525 14.54 13.24 -20.01
CA GLY A 525 13.50 13.07 -21.02
C GLY A 525 12.10 13.54 -20.58
N ALA A 526 12.00 14.39 -19.56
CA ALA A 526 10.72 14.87 -19.06
C ALA A 526 9.90 15.61 -20.13
N LEU A 527 10.58 16.36 -21.02
CA LEU A 527 9.92 17.15 -22.05
C LEU A 527 9.26 16.27 -23.11
N GLU A 528 9.95 15.24 -23.59
CA GLU A 528 9.44 14.27 -24.56
C GLU A 528 8.24 13.51 -23.98
N ILE A 529 8.33 13.08 -22.72
CA ILE A 529 7.23 12.39 -22.04
C ILE A 529 6.00 13.31 -21.93
N LEU A 530 6.19 14.58 -21.55
CA LEU A 530 5.09 15.54 -21.43
C LEU A 530 4.48 15.91 -22.78
N GLN A 531 5.26 15.95 -23.87
CA GLN A 531 4.73 16.08 -25.22
C GLN A 531 3.81 14.91 -25.58
N GLU A 532 4.27 13.67 -25.36
CA GLU A 532 3.45 12.46 -25.59
C GLU A 532 2.15 12.49 -24.77
N ILE A 533 2.22 12.89 -23.49
CA ILE A 533 1.05 13.03 -22.62
C ILE A 533 0.06 14.06 -23.17
N ASN A 534 0.55 15.23 -23.60
CA ASN A 534 -0.29 16.33 -24.07
C ASN A 534 -0.91 16.07 -25.46
N LEU A 535 -0.36 15.13 -26.23
CA LEU A 535 -0.98 14.62 -27.47
C LEU A 535 -2.03 13.54 -27.19
N SER A 536 -1.95 12.87 -26.04
CA SER A 536 -2.89 11.81 -25.66
C SER A 536 -4.20 12.37 -25.15
N PHE A 537 -5.32 11.99 -25.78
CA PHE A 537 -6.66 12.41 -25.36
C PHE A 537 -6.98 12.05 -23.91
N ASN A 538 -6.53 10.87 -23.44
CA ASN A 538 -6.86 10.33 -22.13
C ASN A 538 -5.92 10.79 -21.00
N ARG A 539 -4.69 11.21 -21.34
CA ARG A 539 -3.65 11.55 -20.34
C ARG A 539 -3.42 13.06 -20.21
N GLN A 540 -3.79 13.85 -21.20
CA GLN A 540 -3.65 15.31 -21.14
C GLN A 540 -4.43 15.94 -19.99
N SER A 541 -3.90 17.04 -19.45
CA SER A 541 -4.53 17.83 -18.39
C SER A 541 -3.99 19.25 -18.40
N ALA A 542 -4.68 20.20 -17.76
CA ALA A 542 -4.15 21.56 -17.60
C ALA A 542 -2.78 21.55 -16.87
N VAL A 543 -2.62 20.64 -15.90
CA VAL A 543 -1.39 20.52 -15.10
C VAL A 543 -0.23 19.92 -15.90
N SER A 544 -0.47 18.96 -16.80
CA SER A 544 0.59 18.43 -17.68
C SER A 544 1.06 19.47 -18.71
N LYS A 545 0.15 20.32 -19.20
CA LYS A 545 0.52 21.49 -20.03
C LYS A 545 1.35 22.49 -19.22
N GLN A 546 0.94 22.79 -17.99
CA GLN A 546 1.68 23.70 -17.11
C GLN A 546 3.07 23.16 -16.75
N ALA A 547 3.22 21.86 -16.48
CA ALA A 547 4.51 21.24 -16.23
C ALA A 547 5.44 21.37 -17.45
N MET A 548 4.91 21.13 -18.65
CA MET A 548 5.65 21.31 -19.90
C MET A 548 6.10 22.76 -20.08
N VAL A 549 5.20 23.73 -19.92
CA VAL A 549 5.53 25.16 -20.03
C VAL A 549 6.57 25.56 -18.98
N SER A 550 6.47 25.05 -17.76
CA SER A 550 7.41 25.37 -16.68
C SER A 550 8.83 24.89 -16.99
N LEU A 551 8.98 23.69 -17.57
CA LEU A 551 10.28 23.21 -18.06
C LEU A 551 10.78 24.09 -19.22
N LEU A 552 9.90 24.45 -20.16
CA LEU A 552 10.26 25.25 -21.33
C LEU A 552 10.67 26.69 -20.99
N ASN A 553 10.20 27.25 -19.88
CA ASN A 553 10.62 28.58 -19.42
C ASN A 553 12.13 28.67 -19.15
N THR A 554 12.81 27.54 -18.94
CA THR A 554 14.26 27.48 -18.73
C THR A 554 15.06 27.40 -20.04
N ASN A 555 14.38 27.14 -21.16
CA ASN A 555 15.00 27.12 -22.48
C ASN A 555 14.06 27.76 -23.51
N LEU A 556 14.15 29.09 -23.61
CA LEU A 556 13.27 29.89 -24.47
C LEU A 556 13.40 29.51 -25.96
N SER A 557 14.56 29.05 -26.41
CA SER A 557 14.75 28.55 -27.79
C SER A 557 13.91 27.32 -28.08
N VAL A 558 13.93 26.35 -27.17
CA VAL A 558 13.10 25.15 -27.27
C VAL A 558 11.62 25.50 -27.09
N LYS A 559 11.30 26.42 -26.16
CA LYS A 559 9.94 26.95 -25.97
C LYS A 559 9.38 27.54 -27.25
N TYR A 560 10.14 28.43 -27.89
CA TYR A 560 9.72 29.09 -29.12
C TYR A 560 9.60 28.10 -30.28
N SER A 561 10.54 27.16 -30.41
CA SER A 561 10.50 26.13 -31.44
C SER A 561 9.25 25.24 -31.34
N LEU A 562 8.82 24.88 -30.13
CA LEU A 562 7.68 23.98 -29.91
C LEU A 562 6.32 24.70 -29.88
N LEU A 563 6.24 25.83 -29.16
CA LEU A 563 4.97 26.55 -28.96
C LEU A 563 4.72 27.58 -30.06
N GLY A 564 5.76 28.01 -30.77
CA GLY A 564 5.68 29.08 -31.74
C GLY A 564 5.35 30.44 -31.14
N HIS A 565 5.49 30.59 -29.82
CA HIS A 565 5.10 31.80 -29.09
C HIS A 565 6.00 32.02 -27.87
N LEU A 566 6.51 33.24 -27.72
CA LEU A 566 7.11 33.76 -26.50
C LEU A 566 6.26 34.91 -25.97
N GLU A 567 5.97 34.88 -24.68
CA GLU A 567 5.23 35.90 -23.96
C GLU A 567 6.09 37.16 -23.76
N SER A 568 5.46 38.28 -23.36
CA SER A 568 6.19 39.51 -23.06
C SER A 568 7.11 39.38 -21.83
N THR A 569 6.86 38.41 -20.97
CA THR A 569 7.68 38.05 -19.80
C THR A 569 8.88 37.18 -20.15
N ASP A 570 8.89 36.55 -21.33
CA ASP A 570 10.02 35.76 -21.80
C ASP A 570 11.09 36.70 -22.35
N VAL A 571 12.16 36.91 -21.58
CA VAL A 571 13.27 37.81 -21.94
C VAL A 571 14.33 37.02 -22.69
N ILE A 572 14.55 37.34 -23.97
CA ILE A 572 15.59 36.70 -24.77
C ILE A 572 16.97 37.23 -24.37
N GLY A 573 17.84 36.33 -23.94
CA GLY A 573 19.25 36.60 -23.61
C GLY A 573 20.23 36.05 -24.64
N ASP A 574 21.51 36.06 -24.26
CA ASP A 574 22.57 35.38 -25.02
C ASP A 574 22.31 33.87 -25.13
N ASP A 575 22.90 33.25 -26.16
CA ASP A 575 22.75 31.84 -26.54
C ASP A 575 21.36 31.42 -27.01
N PHE A 576 20.40 32.35 -27.10
CA PHE A 576 19.12 32.06 -27.73
C PHE A 576 19.32 31.77 -29.23
N TYR A 577 18.76 30.67 -29.70
CA TYR A 577 18.67 30.35 -31.11
C TYR A 577 17.24 30.02 -31.57
N ASP A 578 16.95 30.30 -32.83
CA ASP A 578 15.72 29.90 -33.52
C ASP A 578 16.05 28.94 -34.67
N ALA A 579 15.85 27.64 -34.43
CA ALA A 579 15.97 26.58 -35.43
C ALA A 579 14.69 26.37 -36.27
N GLY A 580 13.63 27.12 -36.00
CA GLY A 580 12.31 26.98 -36.62
C GLY A 580 11.36 26.10 -35.80
N LYS A 581 10.12 25.99 -36.31
CA LYS A 581 9.04 25.27 -35.63
C LYS A 581 9.28 23.76 -35.66
N ALA A 582 9.46 23.15 -34.50
CA ALA A 582 9.60 21.71 -34.35
C ALA A 582 8.25 21.01 -34.52
N ARG A 583 8.25 19.82 -35.13
CA ARG A 583 7.05 18.98 -35.19
C ARG A 583 6.81 18.34 -33.83
N ALA A 584 5.54 18.07 -33.51
CA ALA A 584 5.19 17.37 -32.28
C ALA A 584 5.91 16.01 -32.20
N GLY A 585 6.64 15.76 -31.10
CA GLY A 585 7.44 14.56 -30.89
C GLY A 585 8.84 14.59 -31.51
N GLN A 586 9.26 15.68 -32.15
CA GLN A 586 10.62 15.86 -32.65
C GLN A 586 11.51 16.46 -31.56
N ARG A 587 12.62 15.79 -31.25
CA ARG A 587 13.64 16.34 -30.34
C ARG A 587 14.24 17.62 -30.95
N VAL A 588 14.25 18.71 -30.19
CA VAL A 588 14.92 19.96 -30.58
C VAL A 588 16.42 19.78 -30.33
N LEU A 589 17.21 20.02 -31.38
CA LEU A 589 18.67 19.89 -31.34
C LEU A 589 19.29 21.04 -30.55
N THR A 590 20.33 20.73 -29.77
CA THR A 590 21.12 21.75 -29.07
C THR A 590 21.93 22.58 -30.06
N LEU A 591 22.34 23.78 -29.65
CA LEU A 591 23.19 24.65 -30.48
C LEU A 591 24.47 23.91 -30.95
N ALA A 592 25.12 23.15 -30.08
CA ALA A 592 26.31 22.36 -30.41
C ALA A 592 26.04 21.22 -31.43
N GLU A 593 24.85 20.62 -31.40
CA GLU A 593 24.42 19.64 -32.41
C GLU A 593 24.11 20.32 -33.75
N LEU A 594 23.48 21.49 -33.72
CA LEU A 594 23.17 22.28 -34.92
C LEU A 594 24.43 22.78 -35.64
N TYR A 595 25.50 23.10 -34.91
CA TYR A 595 26.81 23.43 -35.50
C TYR A 595 27.51 22.25 -36.18
N LYS A 596 27.16 21.00 -35.83
CA LYS A 596 27.71 19.78 -36.44
C LYS A 596 27.02 19.42 -37.75
N GLU A 597 25.86 19.99 -38.03
CA GLU A 597 25.12 19.67 -39.25
C GLU A 597 25.84 20.17 -40.50
N PRO A 598 25.87 19.40 -41.59
CA PRO A 598 26.46 19.84 -42.85
C PRO A 598 25.71 21.07 -43.38
N VAL A 599 26.46 22.02 -43.93
CA VAL A 599 25.88 23.19 -44.60
C VAL A 599 24.96 22.71 -45.72
N GLY A 600 23.70 23.13 -45.67
CA GLY A 600 22.67 22.60 -46.55
C GLY A 600 21.55 23.59 -46.85
N GLN A 601 20.55 23.11 -47.59
CA GLN A 601 19.35 23.88 -47.94
C GLN A 601 18.34 23.99 -46.79
N TYR A 602 18.66 23.45 -45.61
CA TYR A 602 17.83 23.57 -44.41
C TYR A 602 17.59 25.04 -44.02
N ARG A 603 16.54 25.33 -43.25
CA ARG A 603 16.29 26.68 -42.72
C ARG A 603 17.53 27.17 -41.94
N PRO A 604 17.95 28.44 -42.07
CA PRO A 604 19.01 28.96 -41.22
C PRO A 604 18.59 28.89 -39.74
N VAL A 605 19.54 28.58 -38.87
CA VAL A 605 19.38 28.69 -37.41
C VAL A 605 19.82 30.10 -37.03
N LEU A 606 18.91 30.91 -36.51
CA LEU A 606 19.22 32.30 -36.14
C LEU A 606 19.77 32.30 -34.72
N LEU A 607 20.97 32.85 -34.51
CA LEU A 607 21.62 32.91 -33.19
C LEU A 607 21.67 34.35 -32.67
N ILE A 608 21.34 34.51 -31.40
CA ILE A 608 21.57 35.73 -30.62
C ILE A 608 22.75 35.42 -29.70
N ASN A 609 23.85 36.15 -29.88
CA ASN A 609 25.01 36.05 -29.00
C ASN A 609 25.74 37.40 -28.98
N THR A 610 25.80 38.02 -27.80
CA THR A 610 26.47 39.29 -27.57
C THR A 610 27.71 39.17 -26.70
N SER A 611 27.96 37.99 -26.12
CA SER A 611 29.06 37.77 -25.18
C SER A 611 30.43 37.73 -25.88
N PRO A 612 31.45 38.46 -25.37
CA PRO A 612 32.83 38.27 -25.79
C PRO A 612 33.37 36.93 -25.24
N GLU A 613 34.30 36.32 -25.98
CA GLU A 613 34.89 34.99 -25.73
C GLU A 613 34.96 34.58 -24.23
N GLN A 614 34.16 33.60 -23.81
CA GLN A 614 34.42 32.86 -22.57
C GLN A 614 35.58 31.88 -22.81
N LYS A 615 36.75 32.16 -22.24
CA LYS A 615 37.77 31.13 -22.01
C LYS A 615 37.21 30.14 -20.97
N ASN A 616 36.70 29.00 -21.43
CA ASN A 616 36.38 27.89 -20.54
C ASN A 616 37.67 27.27 -19.99
N ASP A 617 38.17 27.80 -18.87
CA ASP A 617 39.05 27.08 -17.97
C ASP A 617 38.21 26.11 -17.11
N SER A 618 37.89 24.94 -17.66
CA SER A 618 37.55 23.77 -16.85
C SER A 618 37.81 22.49 -17.65
N GLN A 619 38.81 21.76 -17.18
CA GLN A 619 39.42 20.58 -17.77
C GLN A 619 38.48 19.37 -17.82
N SER A 620 38.38 18.74 -19.00
CA SER A 620 38.51 17.29 -19.18
C SER A 620 38.74 17.01 -20.66
N GLU A 621 39.98 17.14 -21.12
CA GLU A 621 40.37 16.88 -22.50
C GLU A 621 40.51 15.37 -22.77
N SER A 622 39.87 14.91 -23.84
CA SER A 622 40.34 13.79 -24.65
C SER A 622 40.77 14.37 -26.02
N PRO A 623 41.90 13.93 -26.60
CA PRO A 623 42.65 14.76 -27.56
C PRO A 623 42.24 14.53 -29.02
N GLU A 624 40.95 14.64 -29.37
CA GLU A 624 40.51 14.54 -30.79
C GLU A 624 39.43 15.55 -31.24
N GLN A 625 39.07 16.56 -30.44
CA GLN A 625 38.06 17.54 -30.84
C GLN A 625 38.65 18.95 -30.93
N LYS A 626 38.70 19.51 -32.15
CA LYS A 626 38.91 20.96 -32.32
C LYS A 626 37.81 21.70 -31.52
N PRO A 627 38.15 22.62 -30.60
CA PRO A 627 37.16 23.37 -29.86
C PRO A 627 36.34 24.24 -30.83
N TRP A 628 35.02 24.12 -30.75
CA TRP A 628 34.03 24.87 -31.52
C TRP A 628 34.18 26.37 -31.19
N LYS A 629 34.44 27.22 -32.19
CA LYS A 629 34.59 28.67 -32.00
C LYS A 629 33.25 29.37 -32.20
N MET A 630 32.69 29.95 -31.15
CA MET A 630 31.53 30.85 -31.24
C MET A 630 31.94 32.17 -31.90
N VAL A 631 31.13 32.65 -32.84
CA VAL A 631 31.38 33.89 -33.57
C VAL A 631 30.72 35.05 -32.81
N GLU A 632 31.51 36.06 -32.46
CA GLU A 632 31.03 37.28 -31.83
C GLU A 632 30.21 38.14 -32.81
N ASP A 633 29.07 38.67 -32.36
CA ASP A 633 28.21 39.56 -33.13
C ASP A 633 28.41 41.05 -32.73
N ALA A 634 29.53 41.62 -33.17
CA ALA A 634 29.85 43.03 -32.93
C ALA A 634 28.81 44.00 -33.53
N VAL A 635 28.10 43.59 -34.58
CA VAL A 635 27.04 44.39 -35.21
C VAL A 635 25.83 44.48 -34.28
N LEU A 636 25.43 43.35 -33.69
CA LEU A 636 24.36 43.29 -32.71
C LEU A 636 24.68 44.13 -31.46
N GLN A 637 25.90 44.06 -30.92
CA GLN A 637 26.34 44.93 -29.82
C GLN A 637 26.21 46.42 -30.17
N SER A 638 26.59 46.82 -31.40
CA SER A 638 26.42 48.21 -31.84
C SER A 638 24.94 48.62 -31.95
N LEU A 639 24.04 47.70 -32.32
CA LEU A 639 22.61 47.98 -32.35
C LEU A 639 22.06 48.17 -30.93
N ILE A 640 22.43 47.30 -29.99
CA ILE A 640 22.03 47.44 -28.56
C ILE A 640 22.43 48.80 -28.01
N ARG A 641 23.68 49.24 -28.26
CA ARG A 641 24.15 50.57 -27.85
C ARG A 641 23.29 51.69 -28.42
N LYS A 642 22.98 51.64 -29.73
CA LYS A 642 22.11 52.64 -30.38
C LYS A 642 20.73 52.67 -29.74
N VAL A 643 20.10 51.52 -29.50
CA VAL A 643 18.77 51.47 -28.86
C VAL A 643 18.79 52.09 -27.46
N LYS A 644 19.81 51.77 -26.64
CA LYS A 644 19.96 52.34 -25.30
C LYS A 644 20.21 53.86 -25.30
N GLU A 645 20.93 54.38 -26.29
CA GLU A 645 21.25 55.80 -26.38
C GLU A 645 20.12 56.65 -27.00
N SER A 646 19.34 56.11 -27.95
CA SER A 646 18.37 56.92 -28.72
C SER A 646 16.91 56.59 -28.50
N ILE A 647 16.57 55.35 -28.09
CA ILE A 647 15.18 54.88 -28.01
C ILE A 647 14.71 54.80 -26.55
N LEU A 648 15.56 54.26 -25.65
CA LEU A 648 15.23 54.13 -24.23
C LEU A 648 14.89 55.48 -23.56
N LEU A 649 15.48 56.58 -24.03
CA LEU A 649 15.29 57.93 -23.48
C LEU A 649 13.96 58.59 -23.85
N LYS A 650 13.13 57.98 -24.70
CA LYS A 650 11.83 58.53 -25.10
C LYS A 650 10.78 58.31 -24.01
N GLU A 651 9.94 59.32 -23.76
CA GLU A 651 8.90 59.27 -22.70
C GLU A 651 7.66 58.46 -23.09
N ASP A 652 7.35 58.36 -24.39
CA ASP A 652 6.17 57.65 -24.90
C ASP A 652 6.50 56.25 -25.44
N GLN A 653 5.78 55.24 -24.95
CA GLN A 653 5.93 53.84 -25.39
C GLN A 653 5.57 53.66 -26.87
N HIS A 654 4.60 54.41 -27.39
CA HIS A 654 4.22 54.30 -28.79
C HIS A 654 5.35 54.80 -29.71
N GLU A 655 5.99 55.92 -29.36
CA GLU A 655 7.20 56.38 -30.03
C GLU A 655 8.37 55.40 -29.89
N GLN A 656 8.55 54.77 -28.72
CA GLN A 656 9.60 53.77 -28.50
C GLN A 656 9.45 52.57 -29.45
N TYR A 657 8.25 51.98 -29.54
CA TYR A 657 7.98 50.87 -30.48
C TYR A 657 8.17 51.29 -31.94
N THR A 658 7.70 52.48 -32.31
CA THR A 658 7.83 53.02 -33.67
C THR A 658 9.30 53.22 -34.06
N ALA A 659 10.10 53.82 -33.18
CA ALA A 659 11.51 54.07 -33.41
C ALA A 659 12.32 52.77 -33.48
N LEU A 660 12.02 51.80 -32.61
CA LEU A 660 12.66 50.48 -32.63
C LEU A 660 12.34 49.72 -33.92
N ALA A 661 11.09 49.75 -34.37
CA ALA A 661 10.66 49.08 -35.60
C ALA A 661 11.38 49.64 -36.84
N ARG A 662 11.56 50.97 -36.90
CA ARG A 662 12.35 51.63 -37.96
C ARG A 662 13.81 51.22 -37.93
N LEU A 663 14.44 51.21 -36.75
CA LEU A 663 15.84 50.79 -36.61
C LEU A 663 16.05 49.34 -37.06
N VAL A 664 15.16 48.42 -36.66
CA VAL A 664 15.20 47.01 -37.07
C VAL A 664 15.03 46.88 -38.59
N SER A 665 14.07 47.60 -39.16
CA SER A 665 13.84 47.62 -40.61
C SER A 665 15.08 48.13 -41.37
N GLU A 666 15.65 49.26 -40.96
CA GLU A 666 16.86 49.85 -41.55
C GLU A 666 18.07 48.91 -41.48
N ALA A 667 18.27 48.23 -40.34
CA ALA A 667 19.37 47.28 -40.17
C ALA A 667 19.25 46.06 -41.12
N MET A 668 18.03 45.71 -41.54
CA MET A 668 17.71 44.51 -42.31
C MET A 668 17.16 44.80 -43.72
N GLY A 669 17.54 45.94 -44.32
CA GLY A 669 17.31 46.22 -45.74
C GLY A 669 16.18 47.22 -46.04
N GLY A 670 15.65 47.89 -45.03
CA GLY A 670 14.67 48.97 -45.14
C GLY A 670 13.23 48.50 -45.37
N GLU A 671 12.35 49.47 -45.61
CA GLU A 671 10.95 49.25 -45.97
C GLU A 671 10.84 48.52 -47.32
N VAL A 672 9.97 47.51 -47.38
CA VAL A 672 9.72 46.71 -48.57
C VAL A 672 8.24 46.78 -48.92
N GLU A 673 7.91 47.32 -50.08
CA GLU A 673 6.55 47.32 -50.60
C GLU A 673 6.02 45.89 -50.78
N ARG A 674 4.73 45.66 -50.48
CA ARG A 674 4.09 44.34 -50.53
C ARG A 674 4.26 43.68 -51.89
N GLU A 675 4.08 44.46 -52.94
CA GLU A 675 4.11 44.03 -54.33
C GLU A 675 5.53 43.64 -54.76
N LYS A 676 6.57 44.22 -54.15
CA LYS A 676 7.99 44.00 -54.49
C LYS A 676 8.68 42.97 -53.61
N LEU A 677 7.94 42.29 -52.72
CA LEU A 677 8.52 41.29 -51.81
C LEU A 677 9.25 40.15 -52.56
N HIS A 678 8.79 39.80 -53.76
CA HIS A 678 9.42 38.78 -54.61
C HIS A 678 10.78 39.21 -55.19
N GLU A 679 11.05 40.51 -55.30
CA GLU A 679 12.33 41.08 -55.75
C GLU A 679 13.35 41.16 -54.59
N PHE A 680 12.90 40.97 -53.34
CA PHE A 680 13.74 41.07 -52.16
C PHE A 680 14.63 39.82 -52.02
N THR A 681 15.89 39.95 -52.42
CA THR A 681 16.90 38.87 -52.53
C THR A 681 17.47 38.36 -51.20
N TRP A 682 16.61 38.09 -50.21
CA TRP A 682 17.01 37.61 -48.89
C TRP A 682 17.58 36.17 -48.93
N VAL A 683 17.05 35.29 -49.77
CA VAL A 683 17.49 33.88 -49.88
C VAL A 683 18.96 33.79 -50.33
N LEU A 684 19.34 34.62 -51.30
CA LEU A 684 20.71 34.70 -51.79
C LEU A 684 21.64 35.18 -50.68
N HIS A 685 21.26 36.26 -49.99
CA HIS A 685 22.02 36.82 -48.86
C HIS A 685 22.24 35.79 -47.74
N ILE A 686 21.21 35.03 -47.36
CA ILE A 686 21.36 33.95 -46.37
C ILE A 686 22.28 32.84 -46.87
N SER A 687 22.21 32.47 -48.15
CA SER A 687 23.07 31.43 -48.74
C SER A 687 24.54 31.87 -48.79
N GLU A 688 24.80 33.13 -49.09
CA GLU A 688 26.13 33.75 -49.01
C GLU A 688 26.68 33.70 -47.59
N LEU A 689 25.87 34.06 -46.58
CA LEU A 689 26.28 33.99 -45.17
C LEU A 689 26.59 32.57 -44.72
N LYS A 690 25.77 31.58 -45.09
CA LYS A 690 26.05 30.16 -44.79
C LYS A 690 27.37 29.69 -45.41
N SER A 691 27.64 30.12 -46.63
CA SER A 691 28.90 29.80 -47.33
C SER A 691 30.11 30.48 -46.67
N GLN A 692 29.97 31.74 -46.24
CA GLN A 692 31.03 32.47 -45.56
C GLN A 692 31.34 31.91 -44.17
N LEU A 693 30.30 31.55 -43.40
CA LEU A 693 30.42 31.02 -42.05
C LEU A 693 30.70 29.51 -42.00
N GLN A 694 30.54 28.81 -43.13
CA GLN A 694 30.61 27.34 -43.21
C GLN A 694 29.68 26.65 -42.19
N SER A 695 28.51 27.24 -41.91
CA SER A 695 27.53 26.76 -40.93
C SER A 695 26.11 27.15 -41.33
N ASN A 696 25.12 26.35 -40.89
CA ASN A 696 23.70 26.73 -40.97
C ASN A 696 23.29 27.71 -39.85
N VAL A 697 24.13 27.89 -38.82
CA VAL A 697 23.92 28.83 -37.72
C VAL A 697 24.45 30.21 -38.10
N ILE A 698 23.57 31.20 -38.07
CA ILE A 698 23.83 32.57 -38.52
C ILE A 698 23.55 33.55 -37.37
N PRO A 699 24.54 34.32 -36.91
CA PRO A 699 24.31 35.43 -35.98
C PRO A 699 23.35 36.47 -36.56
N ILE A 700 22.35 36.87 -35.78
CA ILE A 700 21.23 37.71 -36.24
C ILE A 700 21.69 39.07 -36.79
N GLY A 701 22.77 39.65 -36.24
CA GLY A 701 23.32 40.94 -36.66
C GLY A 701 24.03 40.91 -38.02
N PHE A 702 24.36 39.74 -38.55
CA PHE A 702 24.99 39.61 -39.88
C PHE A 702 23.95 39.66 -41.02
N ILE A 703 22.67 39.52 -40.70
CA ILE A 703 21.58 39.54 -41.67
C ILE A 703 21.25 40.99 -42.06
N LYS A 704 21.76 41.42 -43.21
CA LYS A 704 21.50 42.76 -43.79
C LYS A 704 20.23 42.83 -44.64
N LYS A 705 19.70 41.68 -45.08
CA LYS A 705 18.44 41.56 -45.83
C LYS A 705 17.54 40.54 -45.13
N GLY A 706 16.68 41.03 -44.24
CA GLY A 706 15.83 40.21 -43.39
C GLY A 706 14.35 40.25 -43.79
N ILE A 707 13.66 39.13 -43.62
CA ILE A 707 12.19 39.02 -43.76
C ILE A 707 11.51 38.99 -42.39
N TYR A 708 10.19 38.78 -42.35
CA TYR A 708 9.35 38.76 -41.14
C TYR A 708 9.98 38.06 -39.94
N CYS A 709 10.40 36.80 -40.06
CA CYS A 709 11.00 36.06 -38.93
C CYS A 709 12.30 36.67 -38.42
N HIS A 710 13.20 37.11 -39.30
CA HIS A 710 14.48 37.72 -38.92
C HIS A 710 14.24 39.05 -38.18
N ARG A 711 13.34 39.89 -38.72
CA ARG A 711 13.03 41.20 -38.15
C ARG A 711 12.30 41.07 -36.82
N ALA A 712 11.32 40.18 -36.71
CA ALA A 712 10.56 39.99 -35.47
C ALA A 712 11.43 39.45 -34.32
N LEU A 713 12.36 38.55 -34.62
CA LEU A 713 13.33 38.05 -33.64
C LEU A 713 14.29 39.15 -33.16
N LEU A 714 14.88 39.91 -34.10
CA LEU A 714 15.75 41.03 -33.75
C LEU A 714 15.00 42.10 -32.95
N PHE A 715 13.76 42.40 -33.33
CA PHE A 715 12.91 43.34 -32.60
C PHE A 715 12.65 42.88 -31.17
N LYS A 716 12.25 41.62 -30.97
CA LYS A 716 12.03 41.06 -29.63
C LYS A 716 13.27 41.19 -28.75
N PHE A 717 14.43 40.76 -29.26
CA PHE A 717 15.68 40.84 -28.51
C PHE A 717 16.09 42.27 -28.14
N LEU A 718 15.99 43.20 -29.10
CA LEU A 718 16.32 44.60 -28.82
C LEU A 718 15.32 45.24 -27.85
N ALA A 719 14.03 44.91 -27.95
CA ALA A 719 13.01 45.35 -27.01
C ALA A 719 13.31 44.84 -25.59
N ASP A 720 13.64 43.56 -25.43
CA ASP A 720 14.05 42.94 -24.17
C ASP A 720 15.29 43.64 -23.57
N SER A 721 16.27 44.00 -24.41
CA SER A 721 17.50 44.68 -23.97
C SER A 721 17.31 46.08 -23.36
N ILE A 722 16.14 46.70 -23.58
CA ILE A 722 15.73 48.00 -23.02
C ILE A 722 14.48 47.91 -22.14
N GLY A 723 13.99 46.71 -21.84
CA GLY A 723 12.83 46.49 -20.97
C GLY A 723 11.47 46.82 -21.60
N LEU A 724 11.36 46.81 -22.94
CA LEU A 724 10.07 46.95 -23.64
C LEU A 724 9.36 45.60 -23.78
N SER A 725 8.11 45.56 -23.33
CA SER A 725 7.28 44.35 -23.34
C SER A 725 6.67 44.06 -24.71
N CYS A 726 7.18 43.05 -25.41
CA CYS A 726 6.56 42.53 -26.63
C CYS A 726 6.57 41.00 -26.67
N THR A 727 5.60 40.40 -27.36
CA THR A 727 5.61 38.96 -27.65
C THR A 727 6.45 38.67 -28.89
N LEU A 728 6.75 37.39 -29.11
CA LEU A 728 7.27 36.90 -30.39
C LEU A 728 6.41 35.71 -30.83
N VAL A 729 5.73 35.86 -31.96
CA VAL A 729 4.79 34.86 -32.48
C VAL A 729 5.29 34.35 -33.82
N SER A 730 5.47 33.04 -33.95
CA SER A 730 5.80 32.38 -35.22
C SER A 730 4.52 32.06 -35.98
N GLY A 731 4.48 32.41 -37.27
CA GLY A 731 3.49 31.96 -38.23
C GLY A 731 4.05 30.91 -39.17
N ASP A 732 3.29 30.59 -40.21
CA ASP A 732 3.71 29.65 -41.26
C ASP A 732 4.63 30.34 -42.28
N TYR A 733 5.41 29.53 -43.03
CA TYR A 733 6.20 30.00 -44.19
C TYR A 733 7.15 31.19 -43.89
N ASN A 734 7.91 31.13 -42.79
CA ASN A 734 8.83 32.18 -42.32
C ASN A 734 8.16 33.51 -41.91
N ARG A 735 6.84 33.51 -41.66
CA ARG A 735 6.16 34.61 -40.98
C ARG A 735 6.48 34.58 -39.49
N ALA A 736 6.71 35.75 -38.92
CA ALA A 736 6.66 35.96 -37.48
C ALA A 736 6.34 37.44 -37.23
N TRP A 737 5.80 37.75 -36.06
CA TRP A 737 5.45 39.11 -35.67
C TRP A 737 5.58 39.31 -34.17
N ASN A 738 5.58 40.58 -33.76
CA ASN A 738 5.57 40.98 -32.35
C ASN A 738 4.23 41.63 -32.03
N GLU A 739 3.63 41.23 -30.91
CA GLU A 739 2.43 41.86 -30.38
C GLU A 739 2.80 42.70 -29.15
N VAL A 740 2.18 43.86 -29.04
CA VAL A 740 2.34 44.78 -27.91
C VAL A 740 0.98 45.17 -27.35
N LEU A 741 0.94 45.39 -26.04
CA LEU A 741 -0.23 45.90 -25.33
C LEU A 741 0.00 47.38 -25.04
N LEU A 742 -0.89 48.23 -25.54
CA LEU A 742 -0.87 49.67 -25.29
C LEU A 742 -2.17 50.11 -24.62
N PHE A 743 -2.05 51.01 -23.65
CA PHE A 743 -3.19 51.68 -23.04
C PHE A 743 -3.56 52.90 -23.89
N ASN A 744 -4.77 52.91 -24.44
CA ASN A 744 -5.26 54.06 -25.19
C ASN A 744 -5.56 55.21 -24.24
N GLN A 745 -4.61 56.12 -24.04
CA GLN A 745 -4.87 57.40 -23.40
C GLN A 745 -5.52 58.34 -24.41
N LYS A 746 -6.81 58.64 -24.25
CA LYS A 746 -7.31 59.98 -24.59
C LYS A 746 -7.52 60.73 -23.28
N PRO A 747 -6.86 61.88 -23.05
CA PRO A 747 -7.23 62.76 -21.95
C PRO A 747 -8.53 63.48 -22.34
N SER A 748 -9.67 62.80 -22.22
CA SER A 748 -10.96 63.47 -22.23
C SER A 748 -11.24 63.90 -20.79
N ILE A 749 -11.24 65.22 -20.57
CA ILE A 749 -11.58 65.85 -19.29
C ILE A 749 -13.08 65.64 -19.04
N ILE A 750 -13.48 64.44 -18.60
CA ILE A 750 -14.80 64.15 -18.04
C ILE A 750 -14.59 63.13 -16.90
N PRO A 751 -14.96 63.43 -15.64
CA PRO A 751 -14.52 62.66 -14.49
C PRO A 751 -15.44 61.49 -14.14
N ASP A 752 -15.88 60.66 -15.11
CA ASP A 752 -16.74 59.50 -14.78
C ASP A 752 -16.83 58.34 -15.79
N GLU A 753 -15.90 58.15 -16.74
CA GLU A 753 -15.92 56.96 -17.63
C GLU A 753 -14.69 56.05 -17.51
N CYS A 754 -15.00 54.76 -17.45
CA CYS A 754 -14.14 53.60 -17.28
C CYS A 754 -12.84 53.64 -18.09
N TYR A 755 -11.72 53.29 -17.44
CA TYR A 755 -10.46 52.96 -18.12
C TYR A 755 -10.72 51.95 -19.24
N LEU A 756 -10.49 52.36 -20.49
CA LEU A 756 -10.58 51.45 -21.63
C LEU A 756 -9.53 50.33 -21.46
N PRO A 757 -9.88 49.07 -21.73
CA PRO A 757 -8.94 47.97 -21.61
C PRO A 757 -7.76 48.15 -22.59
N PRO A 758 -6.55 47.72 -22.24
CA PRO A 758 -5.39 47.81 -23.11
C PRO A 758 -5.66 47.04 -24.41
N THR A 759 -5.32 47.67 -25.55
CA THR A 759 -5.55 47.10 -26.88
C THR A 759 -4.26 46.43 -27.36
N ARG A 760 -4.41 45.28 -28.02
CA ARG A 760 -3.29 44.54 -28.63
C ARG A 760 -3.02 45.05 -30.04
N TYR A 761 -1.75 45.30 -30.34
CA TYR A 761 -1.29 45.73 -31.66
C TYR A 761 -0.19 44.81 -32.17
N ILE A 762 -0.18 44.58 -33.48
CA ILE A 762 0.92 43.96 -34.21
C ILE A 762 1.80 45.08 -34.78
N ILE A 763 3.11 44.95 -34.64
CA ILE A 763 4.06 45.91 -35.19
C ILE A 763 4.42 45.50 -36.62
N ASP A 764 4.14 46.38 -37.59
CA ASP A 764 4.63 46.19 -38.97
C ASP A 764 6.14 46.50 -39.00
N LEU A 765 6.93 45.50 -39.37
CA LEU A 765 8.39 45.59 -39.50
C LEU A 765 8.86 45.51 -40.97
N MET A 766 7.94 45.33 -41.92
CA MET A 766 8.25 45.04 -43.32
C MET A 766 7.80 46.15 -44.26
N HIS A 767 6.51 46.49 -44.27
CA HIS A 767 5.90 47.37 -45.28
C HIS A 767 5.71 48.79 -44.79
N GLN A 768 5.42 48.99 -43.51
CA GLN A 768 5.31 50.32 -42.92
C GLN A 768 5.96 50.29 -41.54
N PRO A 769 7.31 50.30 -41.46
CA PRO A 769 8.04 50.11 -40.22
C PRO A 769 7.58 51.03 -39.09
N GLY A 770 7.04 50.43 -38.03
CA GLY A 770 6.52 51.13 -36.84
C GLY A 770 5.03 51.45 -36.87
N HIS A 771 4.31 51.10 -37.93
CA HIS A 771 2.86 51.18 -37.94
C HIS A 771 2.27 50.08 -37.04
N LEU A 772 1.38 50.47 -36.13
CA LEU A 772 0.70 49.56 -35.20
C LEU A 772 -0.64 49.12 -35.77
N LEU A 773 -0.73 47.85 -36.13
CA LEU A 773 -1.92 47.22 -36.66
C LEU A 773 -2.76 46.69 -35.51
N GLU A 774 -3.98 47.19 -35.33
CA GLU A 774 -4.89 46.65 -34.31
C GLU A 774 -5.12 45.15 -34.54
N ASN A 775 -5.01 44.34 -33.49
CA ASN A 775 -5.14 42.90 -33.59
C ASN A 775 -6.52 42.52 -34.15
N ASN A 776 -6.58 41.51 -35.03
CA ASN A 776 -7.77 41.11 -35.82
C ASN A 776 -8.25 42.12 -36.88
N SER A 777 -7.58 43.25 -37.09
CA SER A 777 -7.88 44.11 -38.24
C SER A 777 -7.57 43.39 -39.57
N PRO A 778 -8.25 43.73 -40.69
CA PRO A 778 -7.93 43.16 -41.99
C PRO A 778 -6.47 43.35 -42.40
N ALA A 779 -5.82 44.42 -41.91
CA ALA A 779 -4.41 44.68 -42.15
C ALA A 779 -3.50 43.76 -41.31
N ALA A 780 -3.85 43.50 -40.06
CA ALA A 780 -3.17 42.54 -39.17
C ALA A 780 -3.26 41.11 -39.72
N VAL A 781 -4.45 40.65 -40.11
CA VAL A 781 -4.64 39.30 -40.68
C VAL A 781 -3.78 39.13 -41.94
N LYS A 782 -3.81 40.12 -42.86
CA LYS A 782 -2.95 40.12 -44.06
C LYS A 782 -1.45 40.15 -43.76
N TYR A 783 -1.05 40.65 -42.61
CA TYR A 783 0.35 40.66 -42.19
C TYR A 783 0.78 39.28 -41.66
N GLN A 784 -0.14 38.59 -40.98
CA GLN A 784 0.07 37.26 -40.39
C GLN A 784 -0.01 36.13 -41.43
N THR A 785 -0.84 36.27 -42.45
CA THR A 785 -1.07 35.25 -43.47
C THR A 785 -0.36 35.56 -44.80
N ILE A 786 -0.25 34.54 -45.66
CA ILE A 786 0.20 34.69 -47.06
C ILE A 786 -1.01 34.91 -47.96
#